data_AF-A0A934C5I3-F1
#
_entry.id   AF-A0A934C5I3-F1
#
_cell.length_a   1.000
_cell.length_b   1.000
_cell.length_c   1.000
_cell.angle_alpha   90.00
_cell.angle_beta   90.00
_cell.angle_gamma   90.00
#
_symmetry.space_group_name_H-M   'P 1'
#
loop_
_entity.id
_entity.type
_entity.pdbx_description
1 polymer ?
#
loop_
_entity_poly.entity_id
_entity_poly.type
_entity_poly.pdbx_seq_one_letter_code
_entity_poly.pdbx_strand_id
1 'polypeptide(L)'
;MTQQADTLFLNAHILTMDEHLTQYHPGALAVKGDSILAVGPEDEIKKAYTAAEIVDCGGKVLMPGLVNAHTHVPMTLLRGIADDLRLDVWLQGYMWPVEREFVSREFVALGTSIACAELIRSGVTTFNDMYFHEEEVAKAAAQAGMRAVCGQSILKFPTADAKSYEDAMEQARGFIQRWKGHPLIVPSIAPHAPYTTTPEILRETAELAKEFDVPLHIHLSETALEVENMRRDEGMPVIPYVKKQGLLEAKVIAAHCVHIDAGEIRTLHHAGAGVSHNPSSNLKLASGFAPVTKMLATGLNVGIGTDGPASNNDLDMFEEVRLAAFIAKAVTNDPTSLPASQALLMGTRLGAQALHLGHLTGSLTPGRRADLILLDLTPIHNSPAFRRSPENAYAQIVYASKSTDVSDVMVNGKWLMRDRKLLTLNEEELLAQAADIAKKMDAFLLEREQSVLSKLIALGGSMEEESFEVQVKVKIADPDSIVQALMRDEIVIIYERHYRQHDTYFHFADPSQGRLRYREDDFVDDKGNVTNVRARLTLIGVLREGGFAHDVLLSRSRFLAPAANSLRFYREYFKPASEVNIEKDRLRWLIKYKDTEFYINLDNVTTPPLGYFIEIKSRTWSRKDAQNKAHLVTELLALLGVADAEVVTNDYIEIVSGQ
;
A
#
# COMPACT_ATOMS: atom_id res chain seq x y z
N MET A 1 -49.38 -19.77 -23.15
CA MET A 1 -48.28 -20.74 -23.32
C MET A 1 -47.20 -20.38 -22.33
N THR A 2 -46.68 -21.35 -21.59
CA THR A 2 -45.54 -21.12 -20.68
C THR A 2 -44.28 -20.82 -21.48
N GLN A 3 -43.44 -19.93 -20.98
CA GLN A 3 -42.12 -19.65 -21.56
C GLN A 3 -41.07 -20.59 -20.97
N GLN A 4 -40.08 -20.98 -21.77
CA GLN A 4 -39.01 -21.89 -21.33
C GLN A 4 -37.82 -21.11 -20.74
N ALA A 5 -37.51 -21.41 -19.48
CA ALA A 5 -36.31 -21.02 -18.75
C ALA A 5 -35.36 -22.24 -18.59
N ASP A 6 -34.12 -21.99 -18.17
CA ASP A 6 -33.15 -23.06 -17.90
C ASP A 6 -33.23 -23.53 -16.44
N THR A 7 -33.29 -22.57 -15.51
CA THR A 7 -33.44 -22.80 -14.07
C THR A 7 -34.61 -21.99 -13.50
N LEU A 8 -35.44 -22.62 -12.67
CA LEU A 8 -36.48 -21.97 -11.86
C LEU A 8 -36.16 -22.12 -10.38
N PHE A 9 -36.04 -20.99 -9.69
CA PHE A 9 -35.92 -20.90 -8.24
C PHE A 9 -37.32 -20.72 -7.66
N LEU A 10 -37.70 -21.58 -6.72
CA LEU A 10 -39.01 -21.58 -6.08
C LEU A 10 -38.84 -21.50 -4.56
N ASN A 11 -39.91 -21.16 -3.84
CA ASN A 11 -39.98 -21.15 -2.38
C ASN A 11 -38.85 -20.29 -1.76
N ALA A 12 -38.57 -19.14 -2.37
CA ALA A 12 -37.52 -18.24 -1.90
C ALA A 12 -38.13 -17.04 -1.15
N HIS A 13 -37.37 -16.48 -0.21
CA HIS A 13 -37.54 -15.07 0.16
C HIS A 13 -36.65 -14.24 -0.77
N ILE A 14 -37.22 -13.64 -1.81
CA ILE A 14 -36.44 -12.87 -2.78
C ILE A 14 -36.29 -11.43 -2.30
N LEU A 15 -35.06 -10.93 -2.24
CA LEU A 15 -34.74 -9.51 -2.09
C LEU A 15 -34.18 -9.01 -3.42
N THR A 16 -34.94 -8.22 -4.18
CA THR A 16 -34.51 -7.85 -5.55
C THR A 16 -33.38 -6.84 -5.55
N MET A 17 -33.26 -6.02 -4.50
CA MET A 17 -32.37 -4.85 -4.44
C MET A 17 -32.60 -3.86 -5.60
N ASP A 18 -33.80 -3.86 -6.20
CA ASP A 18 -34.22 -2.84 -7.17
C ASP A 18 -34.49 -1.48 -6.50
N GLU A 19 -34.78 -0.45 -7.30
CA GLU A 19 -34.98 0.93 -6.82
C GLU A 19 -36.06 1.06 -5.72
N HIS A 20 -36.99 0.09 -5.65
CA HIS A 20 -38.08 0.04 -4.68
C HIS A 20 -37.85 -0.97 -3.54
N LEU A 21 -36.69 -1.65 -3.53
CA LEU A 21 -36.37 -2.73 -2.58
C LEU A 21 -37.44 -3.82 -2.53
N THR A 22 -37.99 -4.18 -3.69
CA THR A 22 -39.08 -5.15 -3.81
C THR A 22 -38.70 -6.49 -3.17
N GLN A 23 -39.65 -7.10 -2.47
CA GLN A 23 -39.49 -8.43 -1.87
C GLN A 23 -40.63 -9.36 -2.29
N TYR A 24 -40.32 -10.64 -2.48
CA TYR A 24 -41.31 -11.69 -2.74
C TYR A 24 -41.12 -12.85 -1.75
N HIS A 25 -42.18 -13.23 -1.04
CA HIS A 25 -42.15 -14.32 -0.06
C HIS A 25 -43.54 -14.98 0.10
N PRO A 26 -43.78 -16.18 -0.49
CA PRO A 26 -42.86 -16.92 -1.35
C PRO A 26 -42.68 -16.25 -2.72
N GLY A 27 -41.43 -16.16 -3.14
CA GLY A 27 -41.03 -15.64 -4.45
C GLY A 27 -40.42 -16.73 -5.33
N ALA A 28 -40.41 -16.45 -6.64
CA ALA A 28 -39.71 -17.26 -7.62
C ALA A 28 -38.93 -16.40 -8.63
N LEU A 29 -37.88 -16.99 -9.20
CA LEU A 29 -37.02 -16.36 -10.20
C LEU A 29 -36.73 -17.35 -11.33
N ALA A 30 -36.81 -16.89 -12.56
CA ALA A 30 -36.49 -17.65 -13.77
C ALA A 30 -35.19 -17.16 -14.39
N VAL A 31 -34.26 -18.06 -14.67
CA VAL A 31 -32.99 -17.78 -15.36
C VAL A 31 -32.99 -18.45 -16.73
N LYS A 32 -32.49 -17.75 -17.74
CA LYS A 32 -32.23 -18.31 -19.08
C LYS A 32 -30.87 -17.87 -19.58
N GLY A 33 -30.03 -18.83 -19.92
CA GLY A 33 -28.62 -18.63 -20.23
C GLY A 33 -27.92 -17.96 -19.06
N ASP A 34 -27.45 -16.75 -19.30
CA ASP A 34 -26.71 -15.94 -18.35
C ASP A 34 -27.54 -14.86 -17.64
N SER A 35 -28.84 -14.77 -17.95
CA SER A 35 -29.66 -13.60 -17.62
C SER A 35 -30.94 -13.97 -16.87
N ILE A 36 -31.39 -13.06 -16.03
CA ILE A 36 -32.66 -13.14 -15.31
C ILE A 36 -33.78 -12.88 -16.31
N LEU A 37 -34.68 -13.84 -16.46
CA LEU A 37 -35.83 -13.75 -17.36
C LEU A 37 -37.03 -13.10 -16.66
N ALA A 38 -37.30 -13.49 -15.42
CA ALA A 38 -38.40 -12.97 -14.61
C ALA A 38 -38.15 -13.18 -13.11
N VAL A 39 -38.76 -12.33 -12.29
CA VAL A 39 -38.81 -12.43 -10.82
C VAL A 39 -40.18 -11.96 -10.36
N GLY A 40 -40.76 -12.61 -9.35
CA GLY A 40 -42.11 -12.27 -8.90
C GLY A 40 -42.67 -13.18 -7.81
N PRO A 41 -43.96 -13.03 -7.48
CA PRO A 41 -44.68 -13.99 -6.64
C PRO A 41 -44.60 -15.38 -7.25
N GLU A 42 -44.39 -16.39 -6.41
CA GLU A 42 -44.14 -17.76 -6.87
C GLU A 42 -45.25 -18.29 -7.80
N ASP A 43 -46.51 -18.07 -7.45
CA ASP A 43 -47.66 -18.55 -8.22
C ASP A 43 -47.73 -17.96 -9.63
N GLU A 44 -47.27 -16.73 -9.82
CA GLU A 44 -47.26 -16.05 -11.12
C GLU A 44 -46.16 -16.61 -12.01
N ILE A 45 -44.95 -16.76 -11.46
CA ILE A 45 -43.79 -17.30 -12.19
C ILE A 45 -44.03 -18.76 -12.57
N LYS A 46 -44.57 -19.58 -11.66
CA LYS A 46 -44.92 -20.99 -11.94
C LYS A 46 -45.94 -21.14 -13.06
N LYS A 47 -46.88 -20.21 -13.19
CA LYS A 47 -47.88 -20.21 -14.28
C LYS A 47 -47.29 -19.74 -15.60
N ALA A 48 -46.31 -18.84 -15.56
CA ALA A 48 -45.75 -18.21 -16.74
C ALA A 48 -44.55 -18.96 -17.32
N TYR A 49 -43.81 -19.74 -16.52
CA TYR A 49 -42.54 -20.34 -16.91
C TYR A 49 -42.43 -21.83 -16.56
N THR A 50 -41.70 -22.58 -17.39
CA THR A 50 -41.24 -23.95 -17.15
C THR A 50 -39.71 -24.01 -17.32
N ALA A 51 -39.02 -24.89 -16.59
CA ALA A 51 -37.56 -25.02 -16.66
C ALA A 51 -37.07 -26.46 -16.63
N ALA A 52 -35.84 -26.66 -17.10
CA ALA A 52 -35.15 -27.95 -17.05
C ALA A 52 -34.66 -28.27 -15.63
N GLU A 53 -34.15 -27.27 -14.91
CA GLU A 53 -33.79 -27.36 -13.50
C GLU A 53 -34.82 -26.60 -12.65
N ILE A 54 -35.30 -27.25 -11.59
CA ILE A 54 -36.12 -26.62 -10.55
C ILE A 54 -35.35 -26.70 -9.24
N VAL A 55 -35.11 -25.54 -8.62
CA VAL A 55 -34.44 -25.40 -7.33
C VAL A 55 -35.45 -24.94 -6.30
N ASP A 56 -35.72 -25.78 -5.30
CA ASP A 56 -36.44 -25.39 -4.10
C ASP A 56 -35.47 -24.70 -3.15
N CYS A 57 -35.69 -23.40 -2.91
CA CYS A 57 -34.86 -22.58 -2.04
C CYS A 57 -35.12 -22.84 -0.55
N GLY A 58 -36.14 -23.62 -0.18
CA GLY A 58 -36.40 -24.00 1.22
C GLY A 58 -36.76 -22.82 2.14
N GLY A 59 -37.28 -21.73 1.60
CA GLY A 59 -37.56 -20.49 2.33
C GLY A 59 -36.32 -19.62 2.60
N LYS A 60 -35.13 -20.00 2.11
CA LYS A 60 -33.90 -19.22 2.21
C LYS A 60 -34.01 -17.90 1.42
N VAL A 61 -33.14 -16.96 1.75
CA VAL A 61 -33.10 -15.66 1.06
C VAL A 61 -32.34 -15.78 -0.26
N LEU A 62 -33.00 -15.43 -1.37
CA LEU A 62 -32.37 -15.29 -2.68
C LEU A 62 -32.17 -13.80 -2.97
N MET A 63 -30.93 -13.38 -3.18
CA MET A 63 -30.58 -11.99 -3.44
C MET A 63 -29.45 -11.88 -4.48
N PRO A 64 -29.16 -10.69 -5.04
CA PRO A 64 -27.99 -10.51 -5.89
C PRO A 64 -26.74 -10.89 -5.11
N GLY A 65 -25.76 -11.45 -5.79
CA GLY A 65 -24.47 -11.65 -5.15
C GLY A 65 -23.80 -10.34 -4.77
N LEU A 66 -22.92 -10.43 -3.78
CA LEU A 66 -22.22 -9.28 -3.24
C LEU A 66 -21.21 -8.77 -4.27
N VAL A 67 -21.01 -7.46 -4.28
CA VAL A 67 -20.07 -6.73 -5.14
C VAL A 67 -18.99 -6.13 -4.25
N ASN A 68 -17.80 -6.70 -4.32
CA ASN A 68 -16.62 -6.18 -3.65
C ASN A 68 -15.98 -5.10 -4.53
N ALA A 69 -16.12 -3.83 -4.14
CA ALA A 69 -15.78 -2.70 -4.99
C ALA A 69 -14.28 -2.36 -5.03
N HIS A 70 -13.44 -3.01 -4.22
CA HIS A 70 -12.00 -2.80 -4.20
C HIS A 70 -11.25 -3.95 -3.52
N THR A 71 -10.30 -4.56 -4.24
CA THR A 71 -9.46 -5.66 -3.78
C THR A 71 -8.02 -5.55 -4.30
N HIS A 72 -7.13 -6.28 -3.63
CA HIS A 72 -5.83 -6.72 -4.15
C HIS A 72 -5.74 -8.24 -4.01
N VAL A 73 -6.44 -8.99 -4.88
CA VAL A 73 -6.71 -10.42 -4.64
C VAL A 73 -5.47 -11.32 -4.55
N PRO A 74 -4.34 -11.05 -5.24
CA PRO A 74 -3.15 -11.88 -5.06
C PRO A 74 -2.52 -11.76 -3.68
N MET A 75 -2.83 -10.69 -2.93
CA MET A 75 -2.35 -10.48 -1.57
C MET A 75 -2.96 -11.46 -0.55
N THR A 76 -3.85 -12.38 -0.96
CA THR A 76 -4.24 -13.53 -0.11
C THR A 76 -3.03 -14.35 0.34
N LEU A 77 -1.97 -14.42 -0.47
CA LEU A 77 -0.69 -15.05 -0.14
C LEU A 77 0.17 -14.21 0.83
N LEU A 78 -0.20 -12.94 1.05
CA LEU A 78 0.48 -12.01 1.96
C LEU A 78 -0.28 -11.83 3.29
N ARG A 79 -1.32 -12.64 3.53
CA ARG A 79 -2.20 -12.49 4.69
C ARG A 79 -1.42 -12.63 6.01
N GLY A 80 -1.55 -11.63 6.87
CA GLY A 80 -0.96 -11.64 8.22
C GLY A 80 0.58 -11.58 8.24
N ILE A 81 1.22 -11.20 7.14
CA ILE A 81 2.68 -11.20 7.05
C ILE A 81 3.34 -10.06 7.85
N ALA A 82 2.68 -8.90 7.93
CA ALA A 82 3.17 -7.73 8.66
C ALA A 82 1.98 -6.86 9.11
N ASP A 83 1.65 -6.93 10.39
CA ASP A 83 0.53 -6.21 11.02
C ASP A 83 1.02 -5.14 12.00
N ASP A 84 0.10 -4.25 12.42
CA ASP A 84 0.32 -3.18 13.41
C ASP A 84 1.43 -2.17 13.05
N LEU A 85 1.50 -1.82 11.77
CA LEU A 85 2.44 -0.85 11.21
C LEU A 85 1.70 0.32 10.55
N ARG A 86 2.32 1.50 10.53
CA ARG A 86 1.82 2.63 9.73
C ARG A 86 1.92 2.31 8.24
N LEU A 87 1.01 2.83 7.41
CA LEU A 87 0.94 2.56 5.97
C LEU A 87 2.29 2.72 5.25
N ASP A 88 3.06 3.76 5.57
CA ASP A 88 4.37 3.99 4.97
C ASP A 88 5.40 2.91 5.34
N VAL A 89 5.44 2.49 6.61
CA VAL A 89 6.32 1.41 7.09
C VAL A 89 5.85 0.06 6.56
N TRP A 90 4.55 -0.18 6.50
CA TRP A 90 3.96 -1.41 5.97
C TRP A 90 4.27 -1.58 4.48
N LEU A 91 4.00 -0.56 3.64
CA LEU A 91 4.26 -0.59 2.20
C LEU A 91 5.76 -0.71 1.91
N GLN A 92 6.54 0.29 2.33
CA GLN A 92 7.95 0.39 1.93
C GLN A 92 8.83 -0.62 2.67
N GLY A 93 8.46 -0.92 3.92
CA GLY A 93 9.21 -1.80 4.78
C GLY A 93 8.87 -3.26 4.53
N TYR A 94 7.64 -3.67 4.26
CA TYR A 94 7.32 -5.11 4.20
C TYR A 94 6.72 -5.52 2.86
N MET A 95 5.70 -4.81 2.37
CA MET A 95 5.02 -5.19 1.13
C MET A 95 5.94 -5.10 -0.08
N TRP A 96 6.46 -3.92 -0.44
CA TRP A 96 7.24 -3.77 -1.67
C TRP A 96 8.48 -4.68 -1.77
N PRO A 97 9.25 -4.93 -0.69
CA PRO A 97 10.35 -5.89 -0.76
C PRO A 97 9.87 -7.33 -1.02
N VAL A 98 8.77 -7.76 -0.38
CA VAL A 98 8.19 -9.08 -0.60
C VAL A 98 7.60 -9.18 -2.01
N GLU A 99 6.88 -8.16 -2.45
CA GLU A 99 6.30 -8.13 -3.79
C GLU A 99 7.38 -8.19 -4.86
N ARG A 100 8.46 -7.42 -4.72
CA ARG A 100 9.59 -7.45 -5.66
C ARG A 100 10.24 -8.82 -5.79
N GLU A 101 10.31 -9.58 -4.70
CA GLU A 101 10.96 -10.89 -4.67
C GLU A 101 10.03 -12.02 -5.13
N PHE A 102 8.76 -11.99 -4.72
CA PHE A 102 7.84 -13.12 -4.86
C PHE A 102 6.72 -12.93 -5.89
N VAL A 103 6.33 -11.69 -6.21
CA VAL A 103 5.24 -11.45 -7.18
C VAL A 103 5.73 -11.81 -8.57
N SER A 104 5.27 -12.96 -9.00
CA SER A 104 5.44 -13.57 -10.32
C SER A 104 4.06 -13.87 -10.90
N ARG A 105 4.00 -14.28 -12.17
CA ARG A 105 2.75 -14.71 -12.79
C ARG A 105 2.09 -15.86 -12.03
N GLU A 106 2.90 -16.81 -11.56
CA GLU A 106 2.46 -17.98 -10.79
C GLU A 106 1.94 -17.58 -9.42
N PHE A 107 2.62 -16.65 -8.74
CA PHE A 107 2.15 -16.07 -7.48
C PHE A 107 0.77 -15.41 -7.66
N VAL A 108 0.62 -14.60 -8.70
CA VAL A 108 -0.63 -13.89 -9.00
C VAL A 108 -1.75 -14.87 -9.32
N ALA A 109 -1.51 -15.86 -10.19
CA ALA A 109 -2.52 -16.86 -10.54
C ALA A 109 -3.00 -17.68 -9.31
N LEU A 110 -2.06 -18.09 -8.45
CA LEU A 110 -2.38 -18.85 -7.24
C LEU A 110 -3.14 -17.98 -6.22
N GLY A 111 -2.63 -16.79 -5.91
CA GLY A 111 -3.25 -15.85 -4.98
C GLY A 111 -4.66 -15.45 -5.42
N THR A 112 -4.86 -15.17 -6.71
CA THR A 112 -6.19 -14.92 -7.27
C THR A 112 -7.10 -16.14 -7.13
N SER A 113 -6.62 -17.35 -7.40
CA SER A 113 -7.44 -18.58 -7.28
C SER A 113 -7.90 -18.82 -5.84
N ILE A 114 -7.03 -18.57 -4.85
CA ILE A 114 -7.36 -18.62 -3.42
C ILE A 114 -8.41 -17.56 -3.08
N ALA A 115 -8.22 -16.33 -3.56
CA ALA A 115 -9.18 -15.25 -3.35
C ALA A 115 -10.53 -15.58 -3.97
N CYS A 116 -10.59 -16.11 -5.18
CA CYS A 116 -11.84 -16.53 -5.81
C CYS A 116 -12.54 -17.60 -4.97
N ALA A 117 -11.81 -18.57 -4.40
CA ALA A 117 -12.42 -19.56 -3.50
C ALA A 117 -13.05 -18.89 -2.27
N GLU A 118 -12.34 -17.98 -1.60
CA GLU A 118 -12.83 -17.24 -0.43
C GLU A 118 -14.04 -16.35 -0.78
N LEU A 119 -13.95 -15.58 -1.87
CA LEU A 119 -15.00 -14.69 -2.36
C LEU A 119 -16.28 -15.46 -2.72
N ILE A 120 -16.15 -16.60 -3.41
CA ILE A 120 -17.31 -17.47 -3.71
C ILE A 120 -17.91 -17.99 -2.39
N ARG A 121 -17.09 -18.44 -1.44
CA ARG A 121 -17.59 -18.92 -0.14
C ARG A 121 -18.30 -17.83 0.67
N SER A 122 -17.90 -16.56 0.50
CA SER A 122 -18.51 -15.40 1.18
C SER A 122 -19.66 -14.76 0.38
N GLY A 123 -20.08 -15.36 -0.74
CA GLY A 123 -21.23 -14.87 -1.52
C GLY A 123 -20.92 -13.66 -2.40
N VAL A 124 -19.65 -13.36 -2.65
CA VAL A 124 -19.24 -12.37 -3.64
C VAL A 124 -19.32 -12.97 -5.04
N THR A 125 -19.97 -12.24 -5.94
CA THR A 125 -20.10 -12.63 -7.36
C THR A 125 -19.34 -11.70 -8.29
N THR A 126 -18.97 -10.51 -7.81
CA THR A 126 -18.19 -9.52 -8.56
C THR A 126 -17.16 -8.88 -7.65
N PHE A 127 -15.91 -8.79 -8.11
CA PHE A 127 -14.88 -8.01 -7.43
C PHE A 127 -14.22 -7.00 -8.39
N ASN A 128 -13.58 -5.97 -7.83
CA ASN A 128 -12.82 -4.97 -8.59
C ASN A 128 -11.38 -4.96 -8.08
N ASP A 129 -10.49 -5.50 -8.89
CA ASP A 129 -9.09 -5.70 -8.56
C ASP A 129 -8.18 -4.60 -9.10
N MET A 130 -7.04 -4.49 -8.45
CA MET A 130 -5.97 -3.59 -8.81
C MET A 130 -4.65 -4.23 -8.41
N TYR A 131 -3.96 -4.89 -9.33
CA TYR A 131 -2.67 -5.50 -9.00
C TYR A 131 -1.70 -5.49 -10.18
N PHE A 132 -0.60 -6.24 -10.01
CA PHE A 132 0.39 -6.54 -11.04
C PHE A 132 0.04 -7.83 -11.78
N HIS A 133 0.57 -8.00 -12.98
CA HIS A 133 0.27 -9.14 -13.86
C HIS A 133 -1.25 -9.37 -14.01
N GLU A 134 -2.01 -8.31 -14.25
CA GLU A 134 -3.48 -8.31 -14.20
C GLU A 134 -4.11 -9.30 -15.20
N GLU A 135 -3.37 -9.67 -16.26
CA GLU A 135 -3.78 -10.74 -17.17
C GLU A 135 -3.94 -12.11 -16.46
N GLU A 136 -3.11 -12.43 -15.48
CA GLU A 136 -3.21 -13.67 -14.71
C GLU A 136 -4.38 -13.61 -13.71
N VAL A 137 -4.67 -12.42 -13.15
CA VAL A 137 -5.89 -12.19 -12.36
C VAL A 137 -7.13 -12.47 -13.21
N ALA A 138 -7.20 -11.88 -14.40
CA ALA A 138 -8.31 -12.07 -15.33
C ALA A 138 -8.51 -13.53 -15.75
N LYS A 139 -7.40 -14.26 -16.04
CA LYS A 139 -7.45 -15.70 -16.36
C LYS A 139 -7.99 -16.52 -15.20
N ALA A 140 -7.43 -16.36 -14.01
CA ALA A 140 -7.84 -17.11 -12.82
C ALA A 140 -9.30 -16.82 -12.45
N ALA A 141 -9.72 -15.55 -12.49
CA ALA A 141 -11.12 -15.16 -12.24
C ALA A 141 -12.09 -15.78 -13.26
N ALA A 142 -11.75 -15.72 -14.56
CA ALA A 142 -12.57 -16.31 -15.61
C ALA A 142 -12.65 -17.85 -15.50
N GLN A 143 -11.56 -18.51 -15.11
CA GLN A 143 -11.51 -19.96 -14.87
C GLN A 143 -12.34 -20.36 -13.65
N ALA A 144 -12.26 -19.59 -12.57
CA ALA A 144 -13.11 -19.76 -11.39
C ALA A 144 -14.60 -19.50 -11.67
N GLY A 145 -14.90 -18.77 -12.76
CA GLY A 145 -16.25 -18.39 -13.19
C GLY A 145 -16.75 -17.08 -12.60
N MET A 146 -15.88 -16.29 -11.97
CA MET A 146 -16.23 -15.03 -11.32
C MET A 146 -16.27 -13.86 -12.29
N ARG A 147 -17.12 -12.86 -11.99
CA ARG A 147 -17.08 -11.56 -12.65
C ARG A 147 -16.03 -10.68 -11.97
N ALA A 148 -15.23 -9.98 -12.76
CA ALA A 148 -14.21 -9.08 -12.23
C ALA A 148 -14.04 -7.83 -13.09
N VAL A 149 -13.82 -6.70 -12.42
CA VAL A 149 -13.15 -5.54 -13.02
C VAL A 149 -11.68 -5.69 -12.67
N CYS A 150 -10.79 -5.71 -13.66
CA CYS A 150 -9.38 -6.01 -13.45
C CYS A 150 -8.54 -4.82 -13.90
N GLY A 151 -7.90 -4.12 -12.96
CA GLY A 151 -7.17 -2.87 -13.18
C GLY A 151 -5.66 -3.05 -13.21
N GLN A 152 -5.05 -2.92 -14.39
CA GLN A 152 -3.60 -3.00 -14.52
C GLN A 152 -2.93 -1.82 -13.81
N SER A 153 -2.12 -2.11 -12.78
CA SER A 153 -1.48 -1.09 -11.94
C SER A 153 -0.38 -0.33 -12.67
N ILE A 154 -0.36 1.01 -12.53
CA ILE A 154 0.64 1.91 -13.12
C ILE A 154 1.28 2.80 -12.05
N LEU A 155 2.61 2.82 -12.00
CA LEU A 155 3.41 3.58 -11.02
C LEU A 155 4.61 4.29 -11.70
N LYS A 156 5.13 5.33 -11.05
CA LYS A 156 6.31 6.09 -11.54
C LYS A 156 7.66 5.38 -11.33
N PHE A 157 7.66 4.24 -10.63
CA PHE A 157 8.86 3.44 -10.33
C PHE A 157 8.66 1.99 -10.78
N PRO A 158 9.74 1.21 -10.98
CA PRO A 158 9.65 -0.16 -11.46
C PRO A 158 8.79 -1.05 -10.55
N THR A 159 7.99 -1.93 -11.17
CA THR A 159 7.07 -2.88 -10.54
C THR A 159 7.47 -4.33 -10.86
N ALA A 160 6.75 -5.30 -10.31
CA ALA A 160 7.00 -6.72 -10.56
C ALA A 160 6.84 -7.12 -12.04
N ASP A 161 5.97 -6.42 -12.76
CA ASP A 161 5.59 -6.71 -14.14
C ASP A 161 6.11 -5.71 -15.18
N ALA A 162 6.56 -4.52 -14.77
CA ALA A 162 7.02 -3.46 -15.67
C ALA A 162 8.28 -2.76 -15.14
N LYS A 163 9.26 -2.50 -16.03
CA LYS A 163 10.51 -1.81 -15.65
C LYS A 163 10.38 -0.29 -15.65
N SER A 164 9.45 0.23 -16.43
CA SER A 164 9.11 1.65 -16.50
C SER A 164 7.60 1.84 -16.63
N TYR A 165 7.12 3.08 -16.52
CA TYR A 165 5.69 3.35 -16.66
C TYR A 165 5.22 3.18 -18.12
N GLU A 166 6.09 3.42 -19.10
CA GLU A 166 5.79 3.23 -20.53
C GLU A 166 5.55 1.74 -20.84
N ASP A 167 6.40 0.85 -20.30
CA ASP A 167 6.18 -0.60 -20.38
C ASP A 167 4.83 -0.99 -19.76
N ALA A 168 4.49 -0.39 -18.61
CA ALA A 168 3.21 -0.64 -17.93
C ALA A 168 2.01 -0.15 -18.75
N MET A 169 2.13 1.02 -19.41
CA MET A 169 1.10 1.57 -20.30
C MET A 169 0.90 0.71 -21.55
N GLU A 170 1.97 0.19 -22.14
CA GLU A 170 1.89 -0.76 -23.26
C GLU A 170 1.20 -2.07 -22.83
N GLN A 171 1.56 -2.60 -21.66
CA GLN A 171 0.92 -3.79 -21.09
C GLN A 171 -0.57 -3.56 -20.83
N ALA A 172 -0.94 -2.43 -20.22
CA ALA A 172 -2.33 -2.07 -19.95
C ALA A 172 -3.15 -1.96 -21.24
N ARG A 173 -2.62 -1.29 -22.27
CA ARG A 173 -3.26 -1.21 -23.59
C ARG A 173 -3.47 -2.59 -24.20
N GLY A 174 -2.44 -3.44 -24.19
CA GLY A 174 -2.53 -4.80 -24.72
C GLY A 174 -3.54 -5.66 -23.94
N PHE A 175 -3.55 -5.54 -22.61
CA PHE A 175 -4.50 -6.22 -21.73
C PHE A 175 -5.94 -5.80 -22.04
N ILE A 176 -6.22 -4.49 -22.11
CA ILE A 176 -7.53 -3.96 -22.48
C ILE A 176 -7.99 -4.51 -23.84
N GLN A 177 -7.13 -4.49 -24.85
CA GLN A 177 -7.45 -5.00 -26.18
C GLN A 177 -7.79 -6.49 -26.18
N ARG A 178 -7.13 -7.31 -25.37
CA ARG A 178 -7.37 -8.76 -25.29
C ARG A 178 -8.67 -9.11 -24.56
N TRP A 179 -8.99 -8.38 -23.49
CA TRP A 179 -10.08 -8.74 -22.58
C TRP A 179 -11.39 -7.98 -22.80
N LYS A 180 -11.35 -6.88 -23.55
CA LYS A 180 -12.56 -6.11 -23.85
C LYS A 180 -13.58 -6.99 -24.58
N GLY A 181 -14.80 -7.04 -24.04
CA GLY A 181 -15.89 -7.86 -24.56
C GLY A 181 -15.96 -9.29 -23.98
N HIS A 182 -15.06 -9.66 -23.06
CA HIS A 182 -15.19 -10.92 -22.33
C HIS A 182 -16.47 -10.91 -21.45
N PRO A 183 -17.24 -12.01 -21.36
CA PRO A 183 -18.53 -12.03 -20.65
C PRO A 183 -18.44 -11.83 -19.13
N LEU A 184 -17.27 -12.09 -18.55
CA LEU A 184 -17.03 -12.02 -17.10
C LEU A 184 -16.00 -10.96 -16.69
N ILE A 185 -15.10 -10.56 -17.61
CA ILE A 185 -13.96 -9.72 -17.26
C ILE A 185 -14.13 -8.36 -17.92
N VAL A 186 -14.04 -7.31 -17.12
CA VAL A 186 -14.04 -5.92 -17.56
C VAL A 186 -12.62 -5.39 -17.33
N PRO A 187 -11.81 -5.21 -18.39
CA PRO A 187 -10.49 -4.62 -18.21
C PRO A 187 -10.62 -3.16 -17.77
N SER A 188 -9.69 -2.72 -16.94
CA SER A 188 -9.58 -1.38 -16.36
C SER A 188 -8.10 -0.97 -16.36
N ILE A 189 -7.85 0.32 -16.15
CA ILE A 189 -6.50 0.84 -15.90
C ILE A 189 -6.44 1.44 -14.50
N ALA A 190 -5.33 1.21 -13.79
CA ALA A 190 -5.24 1.54 -12.38
C ALA A 190 -3.97 2.31 -12.02
N PRO A 191 -3.89 3.64 -12.29
CA PRO A 191 -2.83 4.46 -11.67
C PRO A 191 -2.91 4.33 -10.15
N HIS A 192 -1.80 3.99 -9.49
CA HIS A 192 -1.83 3.59 -8.07
C HIS A 192 -2.48 4.61 -7.15
N ALA A 193 -1.83 5.75 -6.98
CA ALA A 193 -2.29 6.86 -6.15
C ALA A 193 -1.57 8.15 -6.58
N PRO A 194 -2.11 9.34 -6.30
CA PRO A 194 -1.51 10.62 -6.70
C PRO A 194 -0.06 10.82 -6.24
N TYR A 195 0.33 10.27 -5.08
CA TYR A 195 1.70 10.39 -4.55
C TYR A 195 2.70 9.44 -5.23
N THR A 196 2.21 8.42 -5.93
CA THR A 196 3.01 7.42 -6.68
C THR A 196 2.97 7.60 -8.20
N THR A 197 2.22 8.57 -8.70
CA THR A 197 2.09 8.86 -10.13
C THR A 197 2.52 10.30 -10.41
N THR A 198 2.94 10.56 -11.65
CA THR A 198 3.24 11.91 -12.12
C THR A 198 1.98 12.52 -12.77
N PRO A 199 1.93 13.85 -12.98
CA PRO A 199 0.85 14.47 -13.75
C PRO A 199 0.67 13.86 -15.15
N GLU A 200 1.76 13.41 -15.76
CA GLU A 200 1.78 12.74 -17.07
C GLU A 200 1.11 11.37 -17.00
N ILE A 201 1.48 10.52 -16.03
CA ILE A 201 0.84 9.22 -15.82
C ILE A 201 -0.67 9.39 -15.59
N LEU A 202 -1.08 10.36 -14.76
CA LEU A 202 -2.51 10.61 -14.51
C LEU A 202 -3.27 11.01 -15.78
N ARG A 203 -2.67 11.86 -16.64
CA ARG A 203 -3.29 12.24 -17.92
C ARG A 203 -3.35 11.07 -18.89
N GLU A 204 -2.24 10.36 -19.09
CA GLU A 204 -2.18 9.27 -20.07
C GLU A 204 -3.08 8.09 -19.71
N THR A 205 -3.16 7.74 -18.42
CA THR A 205 -4.09 6.69 -17.95
C THR A 205 -5.55 7.10 -18.16
N ALA A 206 -5.89 8.37 -17.93
CA ALA A 206 -7.22 8.90 -18.22
C ALA A 206 -7.55 8.89 -19.72
N GLU A 207 -6.61 9.31 -20.58
CA GLU A 207 -6.78 9.24 -22.03
C GLU A 207 -6.96 7.81 -22.52
N LEU A 208 -6.18 6.86 -22.01
CA LEU A 208 -6.30 5.45 -22.38
C LEU A 208 -7.65 4.85 -21.93
N ALA A 209 -8.11 5.19 -20.72
CA ALA A 209 -9.42 4.79 -20.22
C ALA A 209 -10.55 5.32 -21.12
N LYS A 210 -10.47 6.59 -21.53
CA LYS A 210 -11.42 7.22 -22.47
C LYS A 210 -11.38 6.59 -23.86
N GLU A 211 -10.19 6.34 -24.40
CA GLU A 211 -9.98 5.73 -25.72
C GLU A 211 -10.71 4.39 -25.83
N PHE A 212 -10.61 3.55 -24.80
CA PHE A 212 -11.25 2.25 -24.77
C PHE A 212 -12.60 2.22 -24.05
N ASP A 213 -13.10 3.34 -23.53
CA ASP A 213 -14.34 3.43 -22.75
C ASP A 213 -14.40 2.45 -21.55
N VAL A 214 -13.26 2.25 -20.88
CA VAL A 214 -13.09 1.34 -19.74
C VAL A 214 -13.03 2.12 -18.41
N PRO A 215 -13.32 1.46 -17.26
CA PRO A 215 -13.11 2.07 -15.95
C PRO A 215 -11.65 2.46 -15.70
N LEU A 216 -11.47 3.43 -14.79
CA LEU A 216 -10.19 3.80 -14.22
C LEU A 216 -10.27 3.69 -12.70
N HIS A 217 -9.40 2.92 -12.07
CA HIS A 217 -9.43 2.62 -10.64
C HIS A 217 -8.21 3.24 -9.92
N ILE A 218 -8.42 4.00 -8.84
CA ILE A 218 -7.33 4.72 -8.15
C ILE A 218 -7.63 4.91 -6.65
N HIS A 219 -6.60 4.86 -5.80
CA HIS A 219 -6.69 5.27 -4.39
C HIS A 219 -6.65 6.79 -4.28
N LEU A 220 -7.63 7.41 -3.61
CA LEU A 220 -7.70 8.86 -3.45
C LEU A 220 -8.02 9.27 -2.02
N SER A 221 -7.24 10.22 -1.49
CA SER A 221 -7.48 10.83 -0.17
C SER A 221 -7.63 9.79 0.93
N GLU A 222 -6.76 8.77 0.93
CA GLU A 222 -6.81 7.68 1.90
C GLU A 222 -6.34 8.14 3.27
N THR A 223 -5.27 8.92 3.34
CA THR A 223 -4.68 9.39 4.60
C THR A 223 -4.65 10.91 4.71
N ALA A 224 -4.68 11.43 5.94
CA ALA A 224 -4.53 12.87 6.18
C ALA A 224 -3.17 13.37 5.66
N LEU A 225 -2.12 12.56 5.81
CA LEU A 225 -0.78 12.86 5.34
C LEU A 225 -0.71 13.02 3.82
N GLU A 226 -1.42 12.19 3.06
CA GLU A 226 -1.55 12.37 1.60
C GLU A 226 -2.12 13.74 1.25
N VAL A 227 -3.22 14.12 1.89
CA VAL A 227 -3.90 15.41 1.64
C VAL A 227 -3.02 16.60 2.06
N GLU A 228 -2.35 16.49 3.20
CA GLU A 228 -1.41 17.51 3.69
C GLU A 228 -0.21 17.70 2.75
N ASN A 229 0.40 16.60 2.29
CA ASN A 229 1.49 16.63 1.31
C ASN A 229 1.02 17.26 -0.01
N MET A 230 -0.16 16.88 -0.51
CA MET A 230 -0.70 17.43 -1.75
C MET A 230 -0.93 18.95 -1.64
N ARG A 231 -1.45 19.43 -0.50
CA ARG A 231 -1.63 20.87 -0.25
C ARG A 231 -0.31 21.62 -0.20
N ARG A 232 0.72 21.02 0.42
CA ARG A 232 2.06 21.60 0.50
C ARG A 232 2.72 21.69 -0.86
N ASP A 233 2.66 20.61 -1.64
CA ASP A 233 3.48 20.44 -2.85
C ASP A 233 2.79 21.06 -4.08
N GLU A 234 1.45 20.98 -4.17
CA GLU A 234 0.66 21.40 -5.35
C GLU A 234 -0.31 22.56 -5.05
N GLY A 235 -0.39 23.02 -3.79
CA GLY A 235 -1.25 24.14 -3.38
C GLY A 235 -2.75 23.83 -3.38
N MET A 236 -3.15 22.56 -3.51
CA MET A 236 -4.56 22.13 -3.57
C MET A 236 -4.74 20.73 -2.98
N PRO A 237 -5.97 20.32 -2.58
CA PRO A 237 -6.19 18.95 -2.12
C PRO A 237 -6.26 17.96 -3.30
N VAL A 238 -6.35 16.69 -2.97
CA VAL A 238 -6.21 15.57 -3.91
C VAL A 238 -7.28 15.56 -5.00
N ILE A 239 -8.56 15.73 -4.67
CA ILE A 239 -9.64 15.62 -5.68
C ILE A 239 -9.55 16.76 -6.73
N PRO A 240 -9.34 18.04 -6.35
CA PRO A 240 -9.08 19.11 -7.32
C PRO A 240 -7.80 18.88 -8.13
N TYR A 241 -6.76 18.31 -7.52
CA TYR A 241 -5.52 17.99 -8.23
C TYR A 241 -5.75 16.97 -9.34
N VAL A 242 -6.37 15.82 -9.06
CA VAL A 242 -6.61 14.80 -10.09
C VAL A 242 -7.60 15.28 -11.15
N LYS A 243 -8.57 16.13 -10.77
CA LYS A 243 -9.45 16.81 -11.72
C LYS A 243 -8.67 17.70 -12.70
N LYS A 244 -7.71 18.48 -12.19
CA LYS A 244 -6.85 19.36 -13.02
C LYS A 244 -6.04 18.55 -14.04
N GLN A 245 -5.73 17.29 -13.74
CA GLN A 245 -5.05 16.37 -14.67
C GLN A 245 -6.00 15.59 -15.60
N GLY A 246 -7.29 15.94 -15.66
CA GLY A 246 -8.26 15.27 -16.55
C GLY A 246 -8.69 13.87 -16.10
N LEU A 247 -8.26 13.41 -14.91
CA LEU A 247 -8.57 12.04 -14.44
C LEU A 247 -10.08 11.80 -14.34
N LEU A 248 -10.82 12.81 -13.86
CA LEU A 248 -12.27 12.75 -13.67
C LEU A 248 -13.07 12.85 -14.99
N GLU A 249 -12.41 12.89 -16.15
CA GLU A 249 -13.07 12.75 -17.46
C GLU A 249 -13.28 11.28 -17.85
N ALA A 250 -12.61 10.34 -17.18
CA ALA A 250 -12.80 8.91 -17.32
C ALA A 250 -13.88 8.37 -16.37
N LYS A 251 -14.26 7.10 -16.54
CA LYS A 251 -15.16 6.37 -15.62
C LYS A 251 -14.42 5.99 -14.33
N VAL A 252 -14.21 6.97 -13.46
CA VAL A 252 -13.39 6.81 -12.25
C VAL A 252 -14.10 5.97 -11.18
N ILE A 253 -13.33 5.07 -10.56
CA ILE A 253 -13.62 4.35 -9.32
C ILE A 253 -12.56 4.81 -8.30
N ALA A 254 -13.00 5.56 -7.28
CA ALA A 254 -12.15 6.15 -6.26
C ALA A 254 -12.16 5.31 -4.98
N ALA A 255 -11.08 4.61 -4.68
CA ALA A 255 -10.95 3.82 -3.45
C ALA A 255 -10.67 4.73 -2.24
N HIS A 256 -11.16 4.31 -1.07
CA HIS A 256 -11.06 4.96 0.24
C HIS A 256 -11.85 6.25 0.40
N CYS A 257 -11.41 7.35 -0.22
CA CYS A 257 -12.01 8.69 -0.08
C CYS A 257 -12.25 9.09 1.39
N VAL A 258 -11.27 8.83 2.27
CA VAL A 258 -11.41 9.05 3.71
C VAL A 258 -11.38 10.54 4.04
N HIS A 259 -10.43 11.27 3.47
CA HIS A 259 -10.17 12.68 3.75
C HIS A 259 -10.63 13.56 2.59
N ILE A 260 -11.95 13.68 2.42
CA ILE A 260 -12.55 14.58 1.42
C ILE A 260 -13.59 15.51 2.05
N ASP A 261 -13.65 16.74 1.54
CA ASP A 261 -14.64 17.74 1.97
C ASP A 261 -15.93 17.73 1.10
N ALA A 262 -16.90 18.57 1.46
CA ALA A 262 -18.18 18.64 0.74
C ALA A 262 -18.05 19.14 -0.71
N GLY A 263 -17.06 19.97 -1.02
CA GLY A 263 -16.77 20.43 -2.38
C GLY A 263 -16.15 19.31 -3.23
N GLU A 264 -15.28 18.51 -2.63
CA GLU A 264 -14.68 17.33 -3.26
C GLU A 264 -15.73 16.23 -3.51
N ILE A 265 -16.63 15.98 -2.55
CA ILE A 265 -17.78 15.07 -2.71
C ILE A 265 -18.65 15.49 -3.91
N ARG A 266 -19.01 16.79 -4.01
CA ARG A 266 -19.79 17.30 -5.16
C ARG A 266 -19.02 17.19 -6.47
N THR A 267 -17.70 17.34 -6.43
CA THR A 267 -16.85 17.21 -7.61
C THR A 267 -16.87 15.78 -8.16
N LEU A 268 -16.73 14.78 -7.28
CA LEU A 268 -16.86 13.37 -7.67
C LEU A 268 -18.27 13.07 -8.21
N HIS A 269 -19.31 13.59 -7.57
CA HIS A 269 -20.70 13.40 -8.02
C HIS A 269 -20.94 13.98 -9.42
N HIS A 270 -20.51 15.22 -9.68
CA HIS A 270 -20.65 15.84 -11.00
C HIS A 270 -19.86 15.12 -12.09
N ALA A 271 -18.75 14.46 -11.74
CA ALA A 271 -17.98 13.64 -12.66
C ALA A 271 -18.60 12.25 -12.90
N GLY A 272 -19.62 11.87 -12.13
CA GLY A 272 -20.18 10.52 -12.18
C GLY A 272 -19.23 9.43 -11.64
N ALA A 273 -18.27 9.81 -10.79
CA ALA A 273 -17.33 8.85 -10.20
C ALA A 273 -18.02 7.90 -9.20
N GLY A 274 -17.57 6.66 -9.17
CA GLY A 274 -17.90 5.71 -8.10
C GLY A 274 -16.90 5.79 -6.95
N VAL A 275 -17.33 5.44 -5.74
CA VAL A 275 -16.46 5.36 -4.55
C VAL A 275 -16.47 3.94 -4.00
N SER A 276 -15.31 3.40 -3.62
CA SER A 276 -15.22 2.20 -2.78
C SER A 276 -14.89 2.58 -1.35
N HIS A 277 -15.82 2.33 -0.42
CA HIS A 277 -15.57 2.47 1.00
C HIS A 277 -14.97 1.19 1.56
N ASN A 278 -13.76 1.27 2.13
CA ASN A 278 -12.99 0.11 2.61
C ASN A 278 -12.85 0.16 4.15
N PRO A 279 -13.90 -0.13 4.94
CA PRO A 279 -13.92 0.20 6.37
C PRO A 279 -12.87 -0.55 7.20
N SER A 280 -12.68 -1.86 7.04
CA SER A 280 -11.69 -2.59 7.86
C SER A 280 -10.27 -2.11 7.60
N SER A 281 -9.90 -1.95 6.33
CA SER A 281 -8.59 -1.40 5.94
C SER A 281 -8.36 0.00 6.50
N ASN A 282 -9.33 0.90 6.35
CA ASN A 282 -9.23 2.26 6.88
C ASN A 282 -9.05 2.30 8.40
N LEU A 283 -9.68 1.37 9.13
CA LEU A 283 -9.50 1.25 10.58
C LEU A 283 -8.15 0.63 10.94
N LYS A 284 -7.78 -0.48 10.29
CA LYS A 284 -6.55 -1.25 10.58
C LYS A 284 -5.29 -0.43 10.33
N LEU A 285 -5.27 0.37 9.26
CA LEU A 285 -4.15 1.26 8.92
C LEU A 285 -4.22 2.62 9.63
N ALA A 286 -5.25 2.85 10.44
CA ALA A 286 -5.56 4.13 11.07
C ALA A 286 -5.64 5.29 10.06
N SER A 287 -6.12 5.01 8.85
CA SER A 287 -6.32 5.99 7.77
C SER A 287 -7.41 6.99 8.15
N GLY A 288 -8.50 6.54 8.77
CA GLY A 288 -9.56 7.38 9.33
C GLY A 288 -10.97 6.93 8.97
N PHE A 289 -11.93 7.88 8.95
CA PHE A 289 -13.35 7.60 8.72
C PHE A 289 -13.87 8.33 7.48
N ALA A 290 -14.19 7.58 6.42
CA ALA A 290 -14.78 8.17 5.21
C ALA A 290 -16.18 8.76 5.49
N PRO A 291 -16.52 9.94 4.94
CA PRO A 291 -17.80 10.61 5.16
C PRO A 291 -18.94 10.00 4.32
N VAL A 292 -19.15 8.69 4.43
CA VAL A 292 -20.07 7.88 3.61
C VAL A 292 -21.50 8.43 3.62
N THR A 293 -22.01 8.84 4.78
CA THR A 293 -23.38 9.39 4.89
C THR A 293 -23.54 10.67 4.07
N LYS A 294 -22.52 11.52 4.01
CA LYS A 294 -22.53 12.76 3.20
C LYS A 294 -22.40 12.44 1.71
N MET A 295 -21.57 11.44 1.34
CA MET A 295 -21.44 10.98 -0.03
C MET A 295 -22.78 10.46 -0.57
N LEU A 296 -23.42 9.54 0.17
CA LEU A 296 -24.72 8.98 -0.19
C LEU A 296 -25.82 10.05 -0.26
N ALA A 297 -25.86 10.99 0.70
CA ALA A 297 -26.82 12.09 0.67
C ALA A 297 -26.63 13.05 -0.53
N THR A 298 -25.42 13.11 -1.09
CA THR A 298 -25.13 13.90 -2.30
C THR A 298 -25.54 13.16 -3.59
N GLY A 299 -25.82 11.86 -3.51
CA GLY A 299 -26.15 11.02 -4.66
C GLY A 299 -24.95 10.30 -5.28
N LEU A 300 -23.79 10.26 -4.61
CA LEU A 300 -22.67 9.43 -5.06
C LEU A 300 -23.01 7.94 -5.00
N ASN A 301 -22.56 7.21 -6.01
CA ASN A 301 -22.55 5.75 -5.99
C ASN A 301 -21.41 5.28 -5.09
N VAL A 302 -21.74 4.87 -3.87
CA VAL A 302 -20.76 4.36 -2.90
C VAL A 302 -20.95 2.85 -2.75
N GLY A 303 -19.94 2.09 -3.19
CA GLY A 303 -19.78 0.67 -2.93
C GLY A 303 -18.98 0.39 -1.66
N ILE A 304 -18.83 -0.89 -1.34
CA ILE A 304 -17.98 -1.36 -0.23
C ILE A 304 -16.91 -2.29 -0.80
N GLY A 305 -15.68 -2.13 -0.35
CA GLY A 305 -14.55 -2.99 -0.72
C GLY A 305 -13.83 -3.53 0.50
N THR A 306 -13.11 -4.64 0.33
CA THR A 306 -12.33 -5.25 1.41
C THR A 306 -10.89 -4.75 1.46
N ASP A 307 -10.40 -4.16 0.36
CA ASP A 307 -8.95 -3.98 0.13
C ASP A 307 -8.23 -5.35 0.07
N GLY A 308 -6.90 -5.36 0.16
CA GLY A 308 -6.06 -6.56 0.21
C GLY A 308 -6.08 -7.28 1.56
N PRO A 309 -5.97 -8.61 1.61
CA PRO A 309 -5.90 -9.38 2.86
C PRO A 309 -4.68 -9.12 3.75
N ALA A 310 -3.76 -8.23 3.35
CA ALA A 310 -2.65 -7.80 4.19
C ALA A 310 -2.98 -6.52 5.00
N SER A 311 -4.09 -5.82 4.67
CA SER A 311 -4.60 -4.64 5.38
C SER A 311 -6.04 -4.83 5.91
N ASN A 312 -6.65 -6.02 5.81
CA ASN A 312 -8.00 -6.30 6.30
C ASN A 312 -8.06 -7.15 7.59
N ASN A 313 -7.94 -8.48 7.60
CA ASN A 313 -7.16 -9.36 6.71
C ASN A 313 -7.98 -10.52 6.07
N ASP A 314 -9.28 -10.34 5.83
CA ASP A 314 -10.11 -11.28 5.05
C ASP A 314 -10.80 -10.63 3.84
N LEU A 315 -11.55 -11.45 3.08
CA LEU A 315 -12.39 -11.00 1.94
C LEU A 315 -13.89 -11.19 2.25
N ASP A 316 -14.31 -11.01 3.50
CA ASP A 316 -15.71 -11.20 3.95
C ASP A 316 -16.54 -9.91 3.86
N MET A 317 -17.34 -9.81 2.79
CA MET A 317 -18.25 -8.68 2.59
C MET A 317 -19.40 -8.59 3.61
N PHE A 318 -19.76 -9.65 4.34
CA PHE A 318 -20.74 -9.53 5.44
C PHE A 318 -20.16 -8.71 6.59
N GLU A 319 -18.86 -8.89 6.88
CA GLU A 319 -18.18 -8.10 7.88
C GLU A 319 -18.05 -6.64 7.45
N GLU A 320 -17.60 -6.39 6.21
CA GLU A 320 -17.45 -5.03 5.68
C GLU A 320 -18.79 -4.26 5.65
N VAL A 321 -19.88 -4.91 5.20
CA VAL A 321 -21.22 -4.29 5.15
C VAL A 321 -21.72 -3.94 6.56
N ARG A 322 -21.53 -4.85 7.53
CA ARG A 322 -21.87 -4.61 8.94
C ARG A 322 -21.05 -3.47 9.53
N LEU A 323 -19.74 -3.48 9.27
CA LEU A 323 -18.81 -2.51 9.80
C LEU A 323 -19.08 -1.12 9.24
N ALA A 324 -19.33 -0.99 7.93
CA ALA A 324 -19.77 0.27 7.32
C ALA A 324 -21.00 0.84 8.02
N ALA A 325 -22.01 0.01 8.28
CA ALA A 325 -23.24 0.41 8.94
C ALA A 325 -23.02 0.88 10.39
N PHE A 326 -22.11 0.26 11.14
CA PHE A 326 -21.80 0.65 12.52
C PHE A 326 -20.89 1.87 12.61
N ILE A 327 -19.86 1.95 11.77
CA ILE A 327 -18.98 3.13 11.69
C ILE A 327 -19.80 4.37 11.37
N ALA A 328 -20.69 4.30 10.38
CA ALA A 328 -21.52 5.44 10.00
C ALA A 328 -22.32 6.00 11.19
N LYS A 329 -22.93 5.13 12.00
CA LYS A 329 -23.68 5.52 13.21
C LYS A 329 -22.80 6.15 14.28
N ALA A 330 -21.62 5.59 14.50
CA ALA A 330 -20.68 6.10 15.49
C ALA A 330 -20.13 7.48 15.09
N VAL A 331 -19.74 7.64 13.82
CA VAL A 331 -19.17 8.87 13.28
C VAL A 331 -20.19 10.02 13.25
N THR A 332 -21.45 9.74 12.93
CA THR A 332 -22.51 10.76 12.94
C THR A 332 -23.14 10.98 14.32
N ASN A 333 -22.83 10.11 15.29
CA ASN A 333 -23.52 10.03 16.57
C ASN A 333 -25.05 9.94 16.42
N ASP A 334 -25.50 9.19 15.42
CA ASP A 334 -26.91 9.00 15.10
C ASP A 334 -27.18 7.52 14.75
N PRO A 335 -27.97 6.80 15.56
CA PRO A 335 -28.24 5.37 15.34
C PRO A 335 -29.07 5.09 14.08
N THR A 336 -29.67 6.11 13.47
CA THR A 336 -30.46 5.99 12.24
C THR A 336 -29.60 6.09 10.97
N SER A 337 -28.36 6.54 11.11
CA SER A 337 -27.42 6.67 9.98
C SER A 337 -27.07 5.31 9.36
N LEU A 338 -27.13 5.25 8.03
CA LEU A 338 -26.86 4.06 7.21
C LEU A 338 -27.61 2.79 7.71
N PRO A 339 -28.95 2.72 7.54
CA PRO A 339 -29.73 1.54 7.90
C PRO A 339 -29.31 0.30 7.09
N ALA A 340 -29.67 -0.89 7.57
CA ALA A 340 -29.23 -2.16 7.00
C ALA A 340 -29.54 -2.31 5.49
N SER A 341 -30.73 -1.91 5.05
CA SER A 341 -31.12 -1.92 3.63
C SER A 341 -30.18 -1.06 2.77
N GLN A 342 -29.79 0.11 3.26
CA GLN A 342 -28.87 1.00 2.57
C GLN A 342 -27.43 0.46 2.58
N ALA A 343 -26.97 -0.12 3.70
CA ALA A 343 -25.66 -0.77 3.76
C ALA A 343 -25.57 -1.96 2.78
N LEU A 344 -26.63 -2.79 2.72
CA LEU A 344 -26.68 -3.92 1.79
C LEU A 344 -26.76 -3.46 0.32
N LEU A 345 -27.41 -2.32 0.05
CA LEU A 345 -27.38 -1.67 -1.26
C LEU A 345 -25.94 -1.30 -1.67
N MET A 346 -25.12 -0.79 -0.75
CA MET A 346 -23.69 -0.52 -1.01
C MET A 346 -22.92 -1.78 -1.40
N GLY A 347 -23.22 -2.91 -0.76
CA GLY A 347 -22.63 -4.23 -1.10
C GLY A 347 -23.25 -4.92 -2.32
N THR A 348 -24.25 -4.33 -2.99
CA THR A 348 -24.95 -4.93 -4.14
C THR A 348 -25.15 -3.91 -5.27
N ARG A 349 -26.33 -3.30 -5.40
CA ARG A 349 -26.68 -2.40 -6.51
C ARG A 349 -25.79 -1.16 -6.58
N LEU A 350 -25.60 -0.46 -5.45
CA LEU A 350 -24.77 0.75 -5.43
C LEU A 350 -23.29 0.40 -5.65
N GLY A 351 -22.84 -0.77 -5.18
CA GLY A 351 -21.51 -1.30 -5.51
C GLY A 351 -21.34 -1.53 -7.01
N ALA A 352 -22.30 -2.22 -7.65
CA ALA A 352 -22.29 -2.39 -9.10
C ALA A 352 -22.33 -1.04 -9.85
N GLN A 353 -23.10 -0.06 -9.35
CA GLN A 353 -23.14 1.29 -9.93
C GLN A 353 -21.83 2.05 -9.75
N ALA A 354 -21.16 1.91 -8.59
CA ALA A 354 -19.84 2.49 -8.34
C ALA A 354 -18.79 1.93 -9.30
N LEU A 355 -18.90 0.65 -9.66
CA LEU A 355 -18.05 -0.02 -10.66
C LEU A 355 -18.45 0.24 -12.12
N HIS A 356 -19.48 1.06 -12.38
CA HIS A 356 -20.04 1.29 -13.71
C HIS A 356 -20.68 0.03 -14.36
N LEU A 357 -21.02 -0.97 -13.55
CA LEU A 357 -21.67 -2.23 -13.92
C LEU A 357 -23.13 -2.34 -13.50
N GLY A 358 -23.74 -1.26 -13.00
CA GLY A 358 -25.11 -1.25 -12.49
C GLY A 358 -26.19 -1.61 -13.52
N HIS A 359 -25.88 -1.56 -14.82
CA HIS A 359 -26.75 -2.04 -15.89
C HIS A 359 -26.69 -3.56 -16.08
N LEU A 360 -25.64 -4.22 -15.58
CA LEU A 360 -25.33 -5.62 -15.79
C LEU A 360 -25.71 -6.49 -14.58
N THR A 361 -25.41 -6.05 -13.36
CA THR A 361 -25.55 -6.84 -12.14
C THR A 361 -25.96 -5.99 -10.92
N GLY A 362 -26.00 -6.57 -9.73
CA GLY A 362 -26.28 -5.89 -8.45
C GLY A 362 -27.76 -5.77 -8.07
N SER A 363 -28.70 -6.19 -8.93
CA SER A 363 -30.11 -6.36 -8.58
C SER A 363 -30.72 -7.54 -9.34
N LEU A 364 -31.73 -8.19 -8.76
CA LEU A 364 -32.50 -9.25 -9.40
C LEU A 364 -33.63 -8.62 -10.22
N THR A 365 -33.31 -8.12 -11.41
CA THR A 365 -34.28 -7.52 -12.33
C THR A 365 -34.16 -8.16 -13.72
N PRO A 366 -35.26 -8.37 -14.46
CA PRO A 366 -35.21 -8.95 -15.79
C PRO A 366 -34.19 -8.25 -16.71
N GLY A 367 -33.43 -9.04 -17.47
CA GLY A 367 -32.37 -8.58 -18.37
C GLY A 367 -30.99 -8.41 -17.73
N ARG A 368 -30.87 -8.33 -16.39
CA ARG A 368 -29.57 -8.37 -15.71
C ARG A 368 -29.02 -9.79 -15.65
N ARG A 369 -27.73 -9.92 -15.38
CA ARG A 369 -27.04 -11.20 -15.24
C ARG A 369 -27.55 -11.95 -14.01
N ALA A 370 -27.63 -13.27 -14.13
CA ALA A 370 -27.93 -14.17 -13.03
C ALA A 370 -26.70 -14.35 -12.14
N ASP A 371 -26.34 -13.27 -11.42
CA ASP A 371 -25.33 -13.23 -10.38
C ASP A 371 -26.08 -13.20 -9.03
N LEU A 372 -26.24 -14.36 -8.40
CA LEU A 372 -27.17 -14.57 -7.29
C LEU A 372 -26.60 -15.48 -6.20
N ILE A 373 -27.06 -15.26 -4.97
CA ILE A 373 -26.68 -16.07 -3.80
C ILE A 373 -27.91 -16.53 -3.04
N LEU A 374 -27.80 -17.70 -2.43
CA LEU A 374 -28.81 -18.25 -1.53
C LEU A 374 -28.30 -18.29 -0.09
N LEU A 375 -28.96 -17.55 0.80
CA LEU A 375 -28.55 -17.30 2.18
C LEU A 375 -29.50 -17.97 3.17
N ASP A 376 -28.96 -18.78 4.08
CA ASP A 376 -29.71 -19.47 5.11
C ASP A 376 -29.76 -18.65 6.42
N LEU A 377 -30.94 -18.11 6.74
CA LEU A 377 -31.17 -17.34 7.97
C LEU A 377 -31.69 -18.22 9.13
N THR A 378 -31.74 -19.54 8.98
CA THR A 378 -32.19 -20.47 10.04
C THR A 378 -31.17 -20.85 11.11
N PRO A 379 -29.83 -20.68 10.93
CA PRO A 379 -28.86 -20.97 11.98
C PRO A 379 -29.13 -20.21 13.29
N ILE A 380 -28.67 -20.79 14.40
CA ILE A 380 -29.00 -20.33 15.75
C ILE A 380 -28.61 -18.86 16.02
N HIS A 381 -27.50 -18.37 15.44
CA HIS A 381 -27.06 -16.99 15.62
C HIS A 381 -27.96 -15.95 14.94
N ASN A 382 -28.87 -16.40 14.07
CA ASN A 382 -29.78 -15.54 13.32
C ASN A 382 -31.25 -15.71 13.73
N SER A 383 -31.52 -16.50 14.78
CA SER A 383 -32.86 -16.79 15.29
C SER A 383 -33.21 -15.92 16.51
N PRO A 384 -34.48 -15.50 16.71
CA PRO A 384 -35.67 -15.74 15.87
C PRO A 384 -35.81 -14.76 14.70
N ALA A 385 -36.59 -15.15 13.68
CA ALA A 385 -36.92 -14.30 12.54
C ALA A 385 -38.25 -13.54 12.75
N PHE A 386 -38.23 -12.23 12.50
CA PHE A 386 -39.43 -11.37 12.55
C PHE A 386 -39.88 -11.00 11.14
N ARG A 387 -41.20 -10.88 10.94
CA ARG A 387 -41.80 -10.58 9.62
C ARG A 387 -42.73 -9.37 9.62
N ARG A 388 -42.67 -8.55 10.67
CA ARG A 388 -43.57 -7.39 10.83
C ARG A 388 -43.26 -6.24 9.87
N SER A 389 -42.04 -6.19 9.36
CA SER A 389 -41.53 -5.10 8.54
C SER A 389 -40.61 -5.66 7.45
N PRO A 390 -40.65 -5.09 6.24
CA PRO A 390 -39.72 -5.47 5.16
C PRO A 390 -38.24 -5.26 5.56
N GLU A 391 -37.96 -4.38 6.52
CA GLU A 391 -36.60 -4.14 7.04
C GLU A 391 -36.04 -5.30 7.88
N ASN A 392 -36.88 -6.23 8.34
CA ASN A 392 -36.44 -7.29 9.24
C ASN A 392 -35.43 -8.24 8.58
N ALA A 393 -35.64 -8.59 7.30
CA ALA A 393 -34.70 -9.42 6.56
C ALA A 393 -33.34 -8.73 6.39
N TYR A 394 -33.33 -7.46 5.99
CA TYR A 394 -32.08 -6.69 5.87
C TYR A 394 -31.33 -6.59 7.20
N ALA A 395 -32.05 -6.38 8.31
CA ALA A 395 -31.43 -6.36 9.63
C ALA A 395 -30.80 -7.72 10.01
N GLN A 396 -31.46 -8.84 9.73
CA GLN A 396 -30.90 -10.18 9.94
C GLN A 396 -29.65 -10.42 9.07
N ILE A 397 -29.68 -9.95 7.81
CA ILE A 397 -28.56 -10.06 6.89
C ILE A 397 -27.36 -9.27 7.38
N VAL A 398 -27.54 -7.97 7.63
CA VAL A 398 -26.43 -7.06 7.93
C VAL A 398 -25.92 -7.17 9.36
N TYR A 399 -26.80 -7.37 10.35
CA TYR A 399 -26.40 -7.29 11.75
C TYR A 399 -26.16 -8.65 12.42
N ALA A 400 -26.59 -9.76 11.82
CA ALA A 400 -26.46 -11.09 12.41
C ALA A 400 -25.84 -12.16 11.50
N SER A 401 -26.02 -12.06 10.18
CA SER A 401 -25.54 -13.11 9.26
C SER A 401 -24.02 -13.09 9.12
N LYS A 402 -23.50 -14.22 8.65
CA LYS A 402 -22.08 -14.46 8.39
C LYS A 402 -21.91 -14.98 6.97
N SER A 403 -20.70 -14.90 6.41
CA SER A 403 -20.34 -15.60 5.17
C SER A 403 -20.65 -17.10 5.21
N THR A 404 -20.62 -17.71 6.39
CA THR A 404 -20.97 -19.13 6.56
C THR A 404 -22.44 -19.47 6.29
N ASP A 405 -23.31 -18.47 6.24
CA ASP A 405 -24.74 -18.64 5.98
C ASP A 405 -25.04 -18.73 4.48
N VAL A 406 -24.08 -18.35 3.62
CA VAL A 406 -24.20 -18.50 2.16
C VAL A 406 -24.14 -19.99 1.82
N SER A 407 -25.19 -20.51 1.19
CA SER A 407 -25.29 -21.92 0.80
C SER A 407 -24.95 -22.16 -0.67
N ASP A 408 -25.45 -21.31 -1.57
CA ASP A 408 -25.28 -21.49 -3.02
C ASP A 408 -24.91 -20.15 -3.67
N VAL A 409 -24.08 -20.21 -4.71
CA VAL A 409 -23.62 -19.04 -5.47
C VAL A 409 -23.65 -19.35 -6.95
N MET A 410 -24.25 -18.45 -7.72
CA MET A 410 -24.32 -18.49 -9.17
C MET A 410 -23.77 -17.19 -9.74
N VAL A 411 -22.96 -17.30 -10.79
CA VAL A 411 -22.46 -16.15 -11.56
C VAL A 411 -22.77 -16.40 -13.02
N ASN A 412 -23.36 -15.40 -13.68
CA ASN A 412 -23.66 -15.43 -15.11
C ASN A 412 -24.43 -16.70 -15.52
N GLY A 413 -25.39 -17.12 -14.68
CA GLY A 413 -26.22 -18.31 -14.89
C GLY A 413 -25.55 -19.66 -14.59
N LYS A 414 -24.31 -19.67 -14.07
CA LYS A 414 -23.56 -20.90 -13.75
C LYS A 414 -23.31 -21.03 -12.26
N TRP A 415 -23.54 -22.22 -11.73
CA TRP A 415 -23.25 -22.56 -10.33
C TRP A 415 -21.74 -22.58 -10.07
N LEU A 416 -21.28 -21.80 -9.10
CA LEU A 416 -19.89 -21.82 -8.61
C LEU A 416 -19.78 -22.52 -7.26
N MET A 417 -20.84 -22.45 -6.44
CA MET A 417 -20.94 -23.16 -5.17
C MET A 417 -22.36 -23.71 -4.99
N ARG A 418 -22.48 -24.95 -4.53
CA ARG A 418 -23.75 -25.56 -4.11
C ARG A 418 -23.61 -26.22 -2.75
N ASP A 419 -24.56 -26.01 -1.85
CA ASP A 419 -24.52 -26.54 -0.48
C ASP A 419 -23.14 -26.37 0.18
N ARG A 420 -22.54 -25.18 0.03
CA ARG A 420 -21.20 -24.81 0.55
C ARG A 420 -20.01 -25.56 -0.04
N LYS A 421 -20.20 -26.28 -1.15
CA LYS A 421 -19.16 -26.98 -1.90
C LYS A 421 -18.83 -26.22 -3.18
N LEU A 422 -17.57 -25.80 -3.32
CA LEU A 422 -17.06 -25.17 -4.54
C LEU A 422 -17.10 -26.17 -5.70
N LEU A 423 -17.48 -25.69 -6.88
CA LEU A 423 -17.62 -26.50 -8.09
C LEU A 423 -16.53 -26.26 -9.13
N THR A 424 -15.78 -25.16 -9.02
CA THR A 424 -14.82 -24.71 -10.03
C THR A 424 -13.37 -24.69 -9.54
N LEU A 425 -13.13 -24.87 -8.24
CA LEU A 425 -11.81 -24.75 -7.61
C LEU A 425 -11.55 -25.91 -6.65
N ASN A 426 -10.29 -26.36 -6.58
CA ASN A 426 -9.82 -27.38 -5.66
C ASN A 426 -9.15 -26.74 -4.44
N GLU A 427 -9.90 -26.56 -3.36
CA GLU A 427 -9.46 -25.87 -2.15
C GLU A 427 -8.23 -26.54 -1.50
N GLU A 428 -8.19 -27.87 -1.44
CA GLU A 428 -7.08 -28.61 -0.82
C GLU A 428 -5.75 -28.39 -1.56
N GLU A 429 -5.79 -28.39 -2.89
CA GLU A 429 -4.62 -28.16 -3.73
C GLU A 429 -4.10 -26.72 -3.62
N LEU A 430 -5.00 -25.75 -3.63
CA LEU A 430 -4.66 -24.33 -3.48
C LEU A 430 -3.98 -24.06 -2.14
N LEU A 431 -4.50 -24.63 -1.04
CA LEU A 431 -3.94 -24.47 0.30
C LEU A 431 -2.56 -25.13 0.42
N ALA A 432 -2.35 -26.30 -0.21
CA ALA A 432 -1.04 -26.95 -0.22
C ALA A 432 0.02 -26.10 -0.94
N GLN A 433 -0.33 -25.54 -2.11
CA GLN A 433 0.58 -24.67 -2.86
C GLN A 433 0.88 -23.36 -2.10
N ALA A 434 -0.13 -22.75 -1.47
CA ALA A 434 0.02 -21.55 -0.66
C ALA A 434 0.99 -21.77 0.52
N ALA A 435 0.87 -22.91 1.20
CA ALA A 435 1.74 -23.25 2.32
C ALA A 435 3.21 -23.37 1.91
N ASP A 436 3.50 -23.80 0.69
CA ASP A 436 4.88 -23.89 0.19
C ASP A 436 5.46 -22.51 -0.19
N ILE A 437 4.63 -21.58 -0.67
CA ILE A 437 5.04 -20.18 -0.87
C ILE A 437 5.29 -19.50 0.47
N ALA A 438 4.39 -19.67 1.44
CA ALA A 438 4.52 -19.09 2.77
C ALA A 438 5.85 -19.47 3.44
N LYS A 439 6.25 -20.75 3.39
CA LYS A 439 7.56 -21.20 3.91
C LYS A 439 8.76 -20.46 3.30
N LYS A 440 8.71 -20.16 2.00
CA LYS A 440 9.79 -19.45 1.30
C LYS A 440 9.82 -17.98 1.71
N MET A 441 8.66 -17.36 1.85
CA MET A 441 8.53 -15.97 2.30
C MET A 441 8.97 -15.81 3.76
N ASP A 442 8.60 -16.75 4.64
CA ASP A 442 9.06 -16.77 6.03
C ASP A 442 10.59 -16.88 6.10
N ALA A 443 11.20 -17.77 5.33
CA ALA A 443 12.65 -17.90 5.27
C ALA A 443 13.33 -16.59 4.82
N PHE A 444 12.80 -15.96 3.78
CA PHE A 444 13.28 -14.67 3.27
C PHE A 444 13.15 -13.55 4.32
N LEU A 445 12.01 -13.44 5.00
CA LEU A 445 11.78 -12.42 6.01
C LEU A 445 12.63 -12.64 7.27
N LEU A 446 12.78 -13.89 7.72
CA LEU A 446 13.64 -14.21 8.87
C LEU A 446 15.10 -13.83 8.62
N GLU A 447 15.64 -14.18 7.44
CA GLU A 447 16.99 -13.79 7.04
C GLU A 447 17.14 -12.26 6.99
N ARG A 448 16.12 -11.58 6.46
CA ARG A 448 16.10 -10.13 6.31
C ARG A 448 15.96 -9.39 7.64
N GLU A 449 15.09 -9.84 8.54
CA GLU A 449 14.83 -9.17 9.82
C GLU A 449 16.04 -9.23 10.75
N GLN A 450 16.81 -10.31 10.68
CA GLN A 450 18.02 -10.51 11.46
C GLN A 450 19.21 -9.67 10.99
N SER A 451 19.12 -9.04 9.81
CA SER A 451 20.24 -8.32 9.19
C SER A 451 19.90 -6.85 8.91
N VAL A 452 20.51 -5.95 9.67
CA VAL A 452 20.44 -4.49 9.42
C VAL A 452 20.93 -4.15 8.02
N LEU A 453 21.94 -4.86 7.51
CA LEU A 453 22.45 -4.68 6.15
C LEU A 453 21.38 -5.06 5.12
N SER A 454 20.73 -6.20 5.27
CA SER A 454 19.66 -6.65 4.36
C SER A 454 18.48 -5.67 4.38
N LYS A 455 18.09 -5.17 5.56
CA LYS A 455 17.09 -4.09 5.70
C LYS A 455 17.50 -2.80 4.99
N LEU A 456 18.78 -2.43 5.05
CA LEU A 456 19.32 -1.23 4.40
C LEU A 456 19.37 -1.36 2.88
N ILE A 457 19.80 -2.52 2.35
CA ILE A 457 19.84 -2.81 0.91
C ILE A 457 18.45 -2.67 0.29
N ALA A 458 17.42 -3.20 0.94
CA ALA A 458 16.05 -3.16 0.45
C ALA A 458 15.50 -1.73 0.23
N LEU A 459 15.95 -0.76 1.03
CA LEU A 459 15.46 0.62 0.98
C LEU A 459 16.06 1.46 -0.16
N GLY A 460 17.18 1.05 -0.77
CA GLY A 460 17.84 1.93 -1.75
C GLY A 460 19.07 1.40 -2.45
N GLY A 461 19.32 0.09 -2.44
CA GLY A 461 20.46 -0.53 -3.12
C GLY A 461 21.79 0.00 -2.58
N SER A 462 22.23 -0.48 -1.42
CA SER A 462 23.48 0.03 -0.83
C SER A 462 24.68 -0.33 -1.68
N MET A 463 25.60 0.63 -1.86
CA MET A 463 26.94 0.33 -2.36
C MET A 463 27.87 0.02 -1.18
N GLU A 464 28.56 -1.12 -1.26
CA GLU A 464 29.65 -1.44 -0.34
C GLU A 464 30.87 -0.59 -0.67
N GLU A 465 31.35 0.20 0.30
CA GLU A 465 32.64 0.88 0.22
C GLU A 465 33.55 0.31 1.31
N GLU A 466 34.42 -0.64 0.95
CA GLU A 466 35.63 -0.92 1.75
C GLU A 466 36.69 0.14 1.40
N SER A 467 37.02 0.98 2.38
CA SER A 467 38.11 1.96 2.26
C SER A 467 38.86 2.09 3.57
N PHE A 468 40.16 2.39 3.49
CA PHE A 468 40.95 2.87 4.62
C PHE A 468 40.58 4.32 4.87
N GLU A 469 40.15 4.61 6.10
CA GLU A 469 39.87 5.97 6.54
C GLU A 469 41.01 6.42 7.46
N VAL A 470 41.71 7.47 7.04
CA VAL A 470 42.74 8.13 7.83
C VAL A 470 42.07 9.33 8.48
N GLN A 471 41.96 9.33 9.80
CA GLN A 471 41.34 10.43 10.52
C GLN A 471 42.01 10.71 11.87
N VAL A 472 42.16 11.99 12.18
CA VAL A 472 42.60 12.48 13.48
C VAL A 472 41.68 13.62 13.89
N LYS A 473 41.30 13.64 15.17
CA LYS A 473 40.59 14.73 15.82
C LYS A 473 41.48 15.29 16.92
N VAL A 474 41.55 16.60 17.03
CA VAL A 474 42.24 17.29 18.13
C VAL A 474 41.27 18.26 18.76
N LYS A 475 41.13 18.21 20.09
CA LYS A 475 40.31 19.18 20.83
C LYS A 475 41.06 20.50 20.89
N ILE A 476 40.38 21.60 20.57
CA ILE A 476 40.96 22.94 20.53
C ILE A 476 40.17 23.91 21.39
N ALA A 477 40.85 24.93 21.90
CA ALA A 477 40.22 26.01 22.66
C ALA A 477 39.91 27.24 21.78
N ASP A 478 40.71 27.48 20.74
CA ASP A 478 40.64 28.67 19.89
C ASP A 478 40.45 28.27 18.41
N PRO A 479 39.22 28.29 17.88
CA PRO A 479 38.94 27.94 16.49
C PRO A 479 39.52 28.94 15.47
N ASP A 480 39.66 30.22 15.83
CA ASP A 480 40.09 31.27 14.89
C ASP A 480 41.54 31.08 14.46
N SER A 481 42.39 30.59 15.37
CA SER A 481 43.78 30.26 15.09
C SER A 481 43.94 29.23 13.96
N ILE A 482 43.01 28.26 13.87
CA ILE A 482 43.02 27.22 12.85
C ILE A 482 42.62 27.79 11.49
N VAL A 483 41.58 28.63 11.46
CA VAL A 483 41.13 29.28 10.22
C VAL A 483 42.25 30.15 9.64
N GLN A 484 43.00 30.87 10.46
CA GLN A 484 44.17 31.63 10.01
C GLN A 484 45.29 30.70 9.49
N ALA A 485 45.55 29.59 10.16
CA ALA A 485 46.57 28.62 9.73
C ALA A 485 46.23 27.93 8.40
N LEU A 486 44.95 27.81 8.05
CA LEU A 486 44.49 27.28 6.76
C LEU A 486 44.80 28.20 5.58
N MET A 487 45.05 29.49 5.81
CA MET A 487 45.33 30.48 4.77
C MET A 487 46.81 30.55 4.35
N ARG A 488 47.63 29.60 4.81
CA ARG A 488 49.05 29.51 4.44
C ARG A 488 49.20 29.02 3.00
N ASP A 489 50.20 29.54 2.29
CA ASP A 489 50.45 29.27 0.86
C ASP A 489 50.68 27.78 0.55
N GLU A 490 51.11 26.98 1.53
CA GLU A 490 51.31 25.54 1.38
C GLU A 490 50.01 24.73 1.28
N ILE A 491 48.86 25.31 1.65
CA ILE A 491 47.54 24.67 1.61
C ILE A 491 46.70 25.29 0.49
N VAL A 492 46.33 24.47 -0.49
CA VAL A 492 45.40 24.91 -1.54
C VAL A 492 43.98 24.53 -1.14
N ILE A 493 43.13 25.51 -0.85
CA ILE A 493 41.70 25.29 -0.59
C ILE A 493 40.98 25.09 -1.94
N ILE A 494 40.36 23.93 -2.11
CA ILE A 494 39.55 23.60 -3.30
C ILE A 494 38.13 24.16 -3.15
N TYR A 495 37.50 23.89 -1.99
CA TYR A 495 36.21 24.49 -1.64
C TYR A 495 35.97 24.49 -0.12
N GLU A 496 35.01 25.30 0.31
CA GLU A 496 34.51 25.40 1.68
C GLU A 496 33.00 25.14 1.74
N ARG A 497 32.52 24.59 2.87
CA ARG A 497 31.10 24.43 3.18
C ARG A 497 30.84 24.61 4.68
N HIS A 498 29.73 25.24 5.02
CA HIS A 498 29.19 25.34 6.38
C HIS A 498 27.86 24.58 6.48
N TYR A 499 27.73 23.71 7.48
CA TYR A 499 26.46 23.05 7.78
C TYR A 499 26.34 22.67 9.26
N ARG A 500 25.11 22.66 9.77
CA ARG A 500 24.76 22.03 11.05
C ARG A 500 24.48 20.56 10.78
N GLN A 501 25.18 19.68 11.46
CA GLN A 501 25.10 18.23 11.28
C GLN A 501 24.39 17.60 12.48
N HIS A 502 23.32 16.86 12.19
CA HIS A 502 22.56 16.07 13.16
C HIS A 502 22.75 14.60 12.83
N ASP A 503 23.50 13.88 13.67
CA ASP A 503 23.68 12.43 13.56
C ASP A 503 22.83 11.72 14.64
N THR A 504 21.96 10.79 14.25
CA THR A 504 21.33 9.82 15.14
C THR A 504 21.93 8.44 14.88
N TYR A 505 22.59 7.86 15.88
CA TYR A 505 23.17 6.52 15.84
C TYR A 505 22.22 5.51 16.46
N PHE A 506 21.84 4.52 15.67
CA PHE A 506 21.05 3.36 16.06
C PHE A 506 21.96 2.19 16.44
N HIS A 507 21.79 1.71 17.66
CA HIS A 507 22.46 0.51 18.17
C HIS A 507 21.50 -0.67 18.19
N PHE A 508 22.00 -1.85 17.87
CA PHE A 508 21.22 -3.08 17.77
C PHE A 508 21.61 -4.06 18.88
N ALA A 509 20.70 -4.99 19.20
CA ALA A 509 20.90 -5.96 20.27
C ALA A 509 22.11 -6.88 20.02
N ASP A 510 22.41 -7.18 18.76
CA ASP A 510 23.62 -7.87 18.33
C ASP A 510 24.67 -6.86 17.84
N PRO A 511 25.76 -6.63 18.60
CA PRO A 511 26.80 -5.66 18.22
C PRO A 511 27.55 -6.04 16.92
N SER A 512 27.50 -7.31 16.50
CA SER A 512 28.18 -7.75 15.27
C SER A 512 27.56 -7.15 14.01
N GLN A 513 26.32 -6.68 14.10
CA GLN A 513 25.59 -6.01 13.02
C GLN A 513 26.09 -4.58 12.78
N GLY A 514 26.99 -4.07 13.62
CA GLY A 514 27.48 -2.71 13.56
C GLY A 514 26.45 -1.71 14.09
N ARG A 515 26.51 -0.47 13.58
CA ARG A 515 25.58 0.60 13.96
C ARG A 515 25.10 1.35 12.73
N LEU A 516 23.82 1.72 12.71
CA LEU A 516 23.25 2.50 11.61
C LEU A 516 23.22 3.97 12.01
N ARG A 517 23.73 4.85 11.15
CA ARG A 517 23.70 6.30 11.36
C ARG A 517 22.74 6.94 10.38
N TYR A 518 21.71 7.63 10.90
CA TYR A 518 20.95 8.63 10.17
C TYR A 518 21.63 9.99 10.35
N ARG A 519 21.93 10.68 9.26
CA ARG A 519 22.56 12.00 9.26
C ARG A 519 21.72 12.99 8.49
N GLU A 520 21.49 14.16 9.06
CA GLU A 520 21.00 15.36 8.36
C GLU A 520 22.07 16.46 8.39
N ASP A 521 22.40 16.98 7.21
CA ASP A 521 23.28 18.13 7.02
C ASP A 521 22.43 19.34 6.57
N ASP A 522 22.26 20.33 7.45
CA ASP A 522 21.60 21.61 7.18
C ASP A 522 22.64 22.61 6.66
N PHE A 523 22.71 22.82 5.34
CA PHE A 523 23.65 23.76 4.73
C PHE A 523 23.29 25.20 5.06
N VAL A 524 24.25 25.94 5.63
CA VAL A 524 24.04 27.28 6.16
C VAL A 524 24.68 28.32 5.23
N ASP A 525 23.97 29.42 4.95
CA ASP A 525 24.54 30.58 4.24
C ASP A 525 25.28 31.54 5.18
N ASP A 526 25.95 32.56 4.61
CA ASP A 526 26.68 33.57 5.38
C ASP A 526 25.81 34.36 6.38
N LYS A 527 24.48 34.27 6.28
CA LYS A 527 23.51 34.92 7.16
C LYS A 527 22.96 33.98 8.24
N GLY A 528 23.41 32.72 8.28
CA GLY A 528 22.97 31.72 9.25
C GLY A 528 21.68 30.98 8.87
N ASN A 529 21.15 31.16 7.65
CA ASN A 529 19.93 30.51 7.19
C ASN A 529 20.21 29.16 6.56
N VAL A 530 19.30 28.21 6.77
CA VAL A 530 19.37 26.89 6.12
C VAL A 530 18.91 27.02 4.67
N THR A 531 19.80 26.66 3.74
CA THR A 531 19.57 26.75 2.29
C THR A 531 19.17 25.41 1.68
N ASN A 532 19.66 24.31 2.25
CA ASN A 532 19.40 22.96 1.78
C ASN A 532 19.58 21.97 2.94
N VAL A 533 18.81 20.89 2.95
CA VAL A 533 18.93 19.80 3.92
C VAL A 533 19.27 18.52 3.16
N ARG A 534 20.30 17.81 3.63
CA ARG A 534 20.69 16.53 3.04
C ARG A 534 20.67 15.42 4.09
N ALA A 535 19.80 14.44 3.89
CA ALA A 535 19.75 13.26 4.73
C ALA A 535 20.51 12.06 4.12
N ARG A 536 21.14 11.22 4.96
CA ARG A 536 21.80 9.97 4.53
C ARG A 536 21.79 8.89 5.62
N LEU A 537 21.64 7.63 5.21
CA LEU A 537 21.90 6.46 6.04
C LEU A 537 23.30 5.91 5.81
N THR A 538 23.99 5.51 6.89
CA THR A 538 25.28 4.82 6.83
C THR A 538 25.30 3.67 7.83
N LEU A 539 25.34 2.44 7.35
CA LEU A 539 25.67 1.30 8.22
C LEU A 539 27.19 1.25 8.37
N ILE A 540 27.64 1.31 9.61
CA ILE A 540 29.05 1.31 9.99
C ILE A 540 29.34 -0.06 10.62
N GLY A 541 30.15 -0.87 9.94
CA GLY A 541 30.57 -2.19 10.41
C GLY A 541 31.46 -2.12 11.65
N VAL A 542 31.66 -3.28 12.28
CA VAL A 542 32.55 -3.44 13.44
C VAL A 542 33.99 -3.11 13.04
N LEU A 543 34.73 -2.48 13.95
CA LEU A 543 36.15 -2.20 13.78
C LEU A 543 36.93 -3.52 13.60
N ARG A 544 37.64 -3.68 12.48
CA ARG A 544 38.59 -4.79 12.29
C ARG A 544 39.96 -4.33 12.80
N GLU A 545 40.44 -4.91 13.91
CA GLU A 545 41.72 -4.53 14.52
C GLU A 545 42.90 -4.69 13.54
N GLY A 546 43.65 -3.61 13.39
CA GLY A 546 44.86 -3.55 12.59
C GLY A 546 45.67 -2.31 12.93
N GLY A 547 45.85 -2.02 14.23
CA GLY A 547 46.74 -0.97 14.68
C GLY A 547 48.19 -1.33 14.34
N PHE A 548 48.83 -0.52 13.49
CA PHE A 548 50.27 -0.54 13.28
C PHE A 548 50.81 0.88 13.38
N ALA A 549 51.96 1.02 14.03
CA ALA A 549 52.80 2.20 14.25
C ALA A 549 52.23 3.55 13.76
N HIS A 550 51.83 4.39 14.73
CA HIS A 550 51.15 5.69 14.61
C HIS A 550 49.62 5.55 14.44
N ASP A 551 48.89 5.78 15.53
CA ASP A 551 47.46 5.49 15.81
C ASP A 551 46.39 6.10 14.88
N VAL A 552 46.69 6.40 13.62
CA VAL A 552 45.93 7.31 12.73
C VAL A 552 45.07 6.57 11.68
N LEU A 553 45.15 5.24 11.59
CA LEU A 553 44.51 4.43 10.55
C LEU A 553 43.32 3.60 11.08
N LEU A 554 42.13 3.81 10.51
CA LEU A 554 40.93 3.03 10.83
C LEU A 554 40.39 2.29 9.59
N SER A 555 39.96 1.05 9.77
CA SER A 555 39.30 0.25 8.74
C SER A 555 37.93 -0.23 9.23
N ARG A 556 36.87 0.14 8.49
CA ARG A 556 35.49 -0.30 8.71
C ARG A 556 34.82 -0.48 7.36
N SER A 557 33.98 -1.50 7.23
CA SER A 557 33.03 -1.56 6.12
C SER A 557 31.96 -0.49 6.32
N ARG A 558 31.59 0.21 5.25
CA ARG A 558 30.49 1.18 5.27
C ARG A 558 29.56 0.91 4.11
N PHE A 559 28.27 0.87 4.42
CA PHE A 559 27.21 0.76 3.42
C PHE A 559 26.39 2.05 3.47
N LEU A 560 26.33 2.73 2.32
CA LEU A 560 25.63 4.00 2.19
C LEU A 560 24.27 3.76 1.53
N ALA A 561 23.24 4.40 2.05
CA ALA A 561 21.93 4.47 1.40
C ALA A 561 21.36 5.88 1.50
N PRO A 562 20.58 6.35 0.51
CA PRO A 562 19.83 7.59 0.63
C PRO A 562 18.84 7.49 1.79
N ALA A 563 18.68 8.59 2.55
CA ALA A 563 17.64 8.69 3.57
C ALA A 563 16.41 9.41 2.99
N ALA A 564 15.58 8.67 2.25
CA ALA A 564 14.40 9.22 1.58
C ALA A 564 13.17 9.36 2.50
N ASN A 565 13.21 8.76 3.70
CA ASN A 565 12.12 8.77 4.67
C ASN A 565 12.51 9.54 5.94
N SER A 566 11.51 9.86 6.77
CA SER A 566 11.73 10.56 8.04
C SER A 566 12.52 9.71 9.05
N LEU A 567 13.16 10.37 10.03
CA LEU A 567 13.81 9.69 11.15
C LEU A 567 12.85 8.75 11.91
N ARG A 568 11.57 9.13 12.07
CA ARG A 568 10.52 8.29 12.69
C ARG A 568 10.37 6.96 11.95
N PHE A 569 10.26 7.01 10.62
CA PHE A 569 10.14 5.80 9.79
C PHE A 569 11.30 4.83 10.07
N TYR A 570 12.54 5.35 10.14
CA TYR A 570 13.70 4.50 10.37
C TYR A 570 13.73 3.88 11.78
N ARG A 571 13.22 4.58 12.79
CA ARG A 571 13.06 4.01 14.14
C ARG A 571 12.11 2.82 14.15
N GLU A 572 10.94 2.98 13.53
CA GLU A 572 9.91 1.94 13.46
C GLU A 572 10.39 0.72 12.63
N TYR A 573 11.12 0.98 11.54
CA TYR A 573 11.58 -0.06 10.63
C TYR A 573 12.80 -0.87 11.14
N PHE A 574 13.81 -0.17 11.67
CA PHE A 574 15.03 -0.81 12.16
C PHE A 574 14.91 -1.31 13.60
N LYS A 575 13.97 -0.79 14.40
CA LYS A 575 13.74 -1.16 15.81
C LYS A 575 15.04 -1.19 16.64
N PRO A 576 15.78 -0.06 16.73
CA PRO A 576 17.03 -0.02 17.47
C PRO A 576 16.82 -0.31 18.97
N ALA A 577 17.81 -0.95 19.60
CA ALA A 577 17.83 -1.19 21.04
C ALA A 577 18.10 0.09 21.83
N SER A 578 18.89 1.01 21.26
CA SER A 578 19.13 2.34 21.82
C SER A 578 19.55 3.33 20.73
N GLU A 579 19.43 4.62 21.05
CA GLU A 579 19.83 5.72 20.16
C GLU A 579 20.78 6.67 20.87
N VAL A 580 21.76 7.20 20.13
CA VAL A 580 22.63 8.27 20.60
C VAL A 580 22.64 9.38 19.56
N ASN A 581 22.38 10.61 19.99
CA ASN A 581 22.36 11.78 19.11
C ASN A 581 23.66 12.57 19.26
N ILE A 582 24.21 13.01 18.12
CA ILE A 582 25.36 13.90 18.05
C ILE A 582 25.00 15.08 17.16
N GLU A 583 25.07 16.27 17.72
CA GLU A 583 24.85 17.51 16.99
C GLU A 583 26.10 18.36 17.00
N LYS A 584 26.41 18.94 15.85
CA LYS A 584 27.55 19.82 15.70
C LYS A 584 27.39 20.83 14.59
N ASP A 585 27.99 22.00 14.79
CA ASP A 585 28.18 23.00 13.74
C ASP A 585 29.54 22.75 13.07
N ARG A 586 29.56 22.62 11.74
CA ARG A 586 30.76 22.21 11.00
C ARG A 586 31.12 23.17 9.88
N LEU A 587 32.33 23.71 9.95
CA LEU A 587 33.02 24.32 8.81
C LEU A 587 33.95 23.30 8.18
N ARG A 588 33.81 23.05 6.88
CA ARG A 588 34.56 22.01 6.15
C ARG A 588 35.27 22.57 4.94
N TRP A 589 36.57 22.33 4.87
CA TRP A 589 37.38 22.58 3.69
C TRP A 589 37.78 21.27 3.02
N LEU A 590 37.69 21.21 1.70
CA LEU A 590 38.50 20.28 0.91
C LEU A 590 39.77 21.02 0.53
N ILE A 591 40.91 20.49 0.96
CA ILE A 591 42.22 21.06 0.66
C ILE A 591 43.07 20.08 -0.14
N LYS A 592 44.08 20.61 -0.81
CA LYS A 592 45.18 19.86 -1.43
C LYS A 592 46.49 20.27 -0.76
N TYR A 593 47.18 19.31 -0.16
CA TYR A 593 48.48 19.48 0.49
C TYR A 593 49.46 18.44 -0.06
N LYS A 594 50.59 18.89 -0.60
CA LYS A 594 51.62 18.02 -1.25
C LYS A 594 50.99 16.99 -2.21
N ASP A 595 50.17 17.49 -3.13
CA ASP A 595 49.41 16.70 -4.11
C ASP A 595 48.39 15.68 -3.58
N THR A 596 48.08 15.74 -2.28
CA THR A 596 47.12 14.84 -1.64
C THR A 596 45.92 15.62 -1.10
N GLU A 597 44.72 15.10 -1.35
CA GLU A 597 43.48 15.72 -0.87
C GLU A 597 43.11 15.29 0.56
N PHE A 598 42.75 16.29 1.38
CA PHE A 598 42.26 16.12 2.74
C PHE A 598 41.01 16.96 2.97
N TYR A 599 40.11 16.41 3.76
CA TYR A 599 39.06 17.20 4.39
C TYR A 599 39.54 17.68 5.74
N ILE A 600 39.40 18.98 5.98
CA ILE A 600 39.60 19.59 7.30
C ILE A 600 38.24 20.06 7.77
N ASN A 601 37.80 19.56 8.93
CA ASN A 601 36.53 19.95 9.55
C ASN A 601 36.81 20.63 10.88
N LEU A 602 36.38 21.88 11.02
CA LEU A 602 36.29 22.55 12.30
C LEU A 602 34.87 22.31 12.85
N ASP A 603 34.80 21.51 13.91
CA ASP A 603 33.55 21.04 14.51
C ASP A 603 33.34 21.67 15.88
N ASN A 604 32.19 22.30 16.10
CA ASN A 604 31.70 22.61 17.43
C ASN A 604 30.63 21.58 17.82
N VAL A 605 30.99 20.63 18.68
CA VAL A 605 30.06 19.57 19.12
C VAL A 605 29.25 20.05 20.30
N THR A 606 27.97 20.28 20.07
CA THR A 606 27.04 20.88 21.03
C THR A 606 26.23 19.85 21.80
N THR A 607 25.97 18.69 21.19
CA THR A 607 25.19 17.62 21.79
C THR A 607 25.94 16.30 21.63
N PRO A 608 26.41 15.67 22.73
CA PRO A 608 26.66 16.32 24.03
C PRO A 608 27.75 17.41 23.90
N PRO A 609 27.84 18.37 24.83
CA PRO A 609 28.72 19.53 24.70
C PRO A 609 30.19 19.15 24.90
N LEU A 610 30.85 18.71 23.85
CA LEU A 610 32.28 18.35 23.87
C LEU A 610 33.19 19.53 23.51
N GLY A 611 32.64 20.58 22.87
CA GLY A 611 33.37 21.78 22.46
C GLY A 611 33.99 21.67 21.06
N TYR A 612 35.03 22.45 20.81
CA TYR A 612 35.65 22.56 19.49
C TYR A 612 36.68 21.46 19.22
N PHE A 613 36.63 20.93 18.01
CA PHE A 613 37.59 19.96 17.48
C PHE A 613 38.00 20.34 16.07
N ILE A 614 39.27 20.09 15.73
CA ILE A 614 39.72 20.03 14.36
C ILE A 614 39.84 18.56 13.94
N GLU A 615 39.14 18.16 12.88
CA GLU A 615 39.19 16.81 12.30
C GLU A 615 39.86 16.88 10.92
N ILE A 616 40.99 16.19 10.75
CA ILE A 616 41.60 15.96 9.44
C ILE A 616 41.22 14.57 8.98
N LYS A 617 40.68 14.45 7.76
CA LYS A 617 40.10 13.21 7.23
C LYS A 617 40.47 12.99 5.77
N SER A 618 40.93 11.79 5.42
CA SER A 618 41.08 11.35 4.02
C SER A 618 40.70 9.87 3.88
N ARG A 619 40.33 9.48 2.66
CA ARG A 619 39.96 8.10 2.33
C ARG A 619 40.81 7.57 1.19
N THR A 620 41.08 6.27 1.21
CA THR A 620 41.78 5.58 0.13
C THR A 620 41.50 4.09 0.13
N TRP A 621 41.66 3.45 -1.01
CA TRP A 621 41.51 2.00 -1.19
C TRP A 621 42.85 1.26 -1.10
N SER A 622 43.97 2.00 -0.99
CA SER A 622 45.32 1.46 -0.88
C SER A 622 45.86 1.62 0.53
N ARG A 623 46.23 0.50 1.17
CA ARG A 623 46.89 0.51 2.49
C ARG A 623 48.18 1.34 2.49
N LYS A 624 48.96 1.25 1.42
CA LYS A 624 50.21 2.01 1.26
C LYS A 624 49.95 3.52 1.15
N ASP A 625 48.92 3.90 0.39
CA ASP A 625 48.49 5.30 0.31
C ASP A 625 47.95 5.80 1.64
N ALA A 626 47.25 4.95 2.40
CA ALA A 626 46.73 5.29 3.72
C ALA A 626 47.86 5.58 4.72
N GLN A 627 48.96 4.83 4.67
CA GLN A 627 50.16 5.09 5.48
C GLN A 627 50.81 6.43 5.10
N ASN A 628 50.93 6.74 3.81
CA ASN A 628 51.47 8.02 3.34
C ASN A 628 50.57 9.18 3.81
N LYS A 629 49.25 9.04 3.67
CA LYS A 629 48.27 10.01 4.15
C LYS A 629 48.35 10.21 5.66
N ALA A 630 48.53 9.15 6.44
CA ALA A 630 48.71 9.25 7.89
C ALA A 630 49.94 10.09 8.27
N HIS A 631 51.06 9.92 7.55
CA HIS A 631 52.25 10.75 7.75
C HIS A 631 52.00 12.24 7.42
N LEU A 632 51.33 12.51 6.30
CA LEU A 632 50.96 13.88 5.91
C LEU A 632 49.96 14.53 6.88
N VAL A 633 49.09 13.76 7.54
CA VAL A 633 48.21 14.27 8.60
C VAL A 633 49.03 14.80 9.77
N THR A 634 50.10 14.11 10.19
CA THR A 634 50.98 14.61 11.26
C THR A 634 51.64 15.94 10.88
N GLU A 635 52.09 16.09 9.62
CA GLU A 635 52.63 17.36 9.13
C GLU A 635 51.57 18.46 9.10
N LEU A 636 50.35 18.15 8.66
CA LEU A 636 49.23 19.09 8.65
C LEU A 636 48.87 19.55 10.06
N LEU A 637 48.89 18.67 11.06
CA LEU A 637 48.65 19.06 12.46
C LEU A 637 49.69 20.06 12.96
N ALA A 638 50.96 19.88 12.61
CA ALA A 638 52.03 20.84 12.91
C ALA A 638 51.82 22.17 12.19
N LEU A 639 51.40 22.13 10.93
CA LEU A 639 51.13 23.33 10.13
C LEU A 639 49.94 24.13 10.69
N LEU A 640 48.92 23.42 11.20
CA LEU A 640 47.75 24.01 11.87
C LEU A 640 48.03 24.44 13.33
N GLY A 641 49.24 24.25 13.84
CA GLY A 641 49.63 24.70 15.19
C GLY A 641 49.11 23.82 16.33
N VAL A 642 48.77 22.56 16.06
CA VAL A 642 48.17 21.63 17.03
C VAL A 642 48.96 20.32 17.20
N ALA A 643 50.26 20.32 16.87
CA ALA A 643 51.10 19.12 16.95
C ALA A 643 51.28 18.54 18.36
N ASP A 644 51.25 19.39 19.40
CA ASP A 644 51.49 18.98 20.79
C ASP A 644 50.20 18.59 21.54
N ALA A 645 49.05 18.66 20.89
CA ALA A 645 47.76 18.37 21.50
C ALA A 645 47.42 16.87 21.44
N GLU A 646 46.62 16.41 22.40
CA GLU A 646 46.19 15.01 22.47
C GLU A 646 45.34 14.64 21.24
N VAL A 647 45.83 13.67 20.49
CA VAL A 647 45.19 13.17 19.26
C VAL A 647 44.17 12.11 19.62
N VAL A 648 42.92 12.33 19.20
CA VAL A 648 41.81 11.38 19.35
C VAL A 648 41.48 10.78 18.00
N THR A 649 41.48 9.45 17.92
CA THR A 649 41.23 8.73 16.66
C THR A 649 39.83 8.11 16.63
N ASN A 650 39.22 7.92 17.79
CA ASN A 650 37.82 7.53 17.98
C ASN A 650 36.84 8.42 17.19
N ASP A 651 35.75 7.83 16.70
CA ASP A 651 34.62 8.60 16.17
C ASP A 651 33.93 9.36 17.33
N TYR A 652 33.23 10.47 17.04
CA TYR A 652 32.54 11.24 18.09
C TYR A 652 31.60 10.38 18.95
N ILE A 653 30.95 9.38 18.34
CA ILE A 653 30.11 8.43 19.05
C ILE A 653 30.87 7.59 20.09
N GLU A 654 32.12 7.23 19.79
CA GLU A 654 32.98 6.47 20.70
C GLU A 654 33.44 7.35 21.86
N ILE A 655 33.84 8.59 21.56
CA ILE A 655 34.18 9.62 22.56
C ILE A 655 33.02 9.83 23.54
N VAL A 656 31.78 9.91 23.04
CA VAL A 656 30.58 10.08 23.87
C VAL A 656 30.25 8.83 24.69
N SER A 657 30.43 7.64 24.12
CA SER A 657 30.12 6.38 24.81
C SER A 657 31.18 5.95 25.83
N GLY A 658 32.34 6.59 25.87
CA GLY A 658 33.47 6.20 26.72
C GLY A 658 34.11 4.86 26.30
N GLN A 659 34.00 4.52 25.01
CA GLN A 659 34.57 3.30 24.39
C GLN A 659 35.84 3.58 23.61
#